data_AF-A0A3M1NBT1-F1
#
_entry.id   AF-A0A3M1NBT1-F1
#
_cell.length_a   1.000
_cell.length_b   1.000
_cell.length_c   1.000
_cell.angle_alpha   90.00
_cell.angle_beta   90.00
_cell.angle_gamma   90.00
#
_symmetry.space_group_name_H-M   'P 1'
#
loop_
_entity.id
_entity.type
_entity.pdbx_description
1 polymer ?
#
loop_
_entity_poly.entity_id
_entity_poly.type
_entity_poly.pdbx_seq_one_letter_code
_entity_poly.pdbx_strand_id
1 'polypeptide(L)'
;ARTVLPYFALNSILLTYIGAARLFSRRAGLIAAALWTLYPHHAVWSQFGDLEVTLTGYFAGTAAFFILAWRQRQVRYAIISGLLLAGALWTKPTAGALIQSLVLIGAVALVAQIAAQRRSAWRALWQNQLARYALLTLIVAFPLGGMWYIRNLLYGHPMLVLPEGYWQAAAQRSGQELGWLLLMALLAVPFAGRRWRVAALGCAALYSAALPSAFGGRLPTLAELQRMAVGQIATSLAPTRLGVLEYAVLALGTAFLAWSLAPQWRRLGMAQRGALLLIGAFIVPYAVTWFWSYSYHFRLSFPIVPFFCWLIAAQVDALACRVRWRYVARSVQAAAALIVIFSLAALGWLSILSALPYALTGSLPDDEAKIAVGNPALMELVNFLRQRRAELGRPLKVVAPGELRLNFFFPQDDIRGDWFPTTLDEIAGVDYYIDSSVSHFLYNVRGLFYNQIIHSRTRMEVLWRAFTTDDGIFRFSAYEVNNVKRFQKPEPNGKLGVQVGDFAYLHGWDLNNLVFGTGQPIHIILWWEALKPAAQEYSVFIHLWDEANQRAVMVFGGQPVAGAWEVWFGVPGEHFSQPYPTRLWQAGEIIKDEWRVPVPEGVPSGEYELRVGMFDPISGARLPISRDGQVLGDFLSLNRLRIIAN
;
A
#
# COMPACT_ATOMS: atom_id res chain seq x y z
N ALA A 1 18.77 -15.33 17.51
CA ALA A 1 17.57 -15.45 16.65
C ALA A 1 17.92 -15.55 15.16
N ARG A 2 18.75 -14.64 14.61
CA ARG A 2 19.06 -14.58 13.18
C ARG A 2 19.88 -15.77 12.63
N THR A 3 20.69 -16.44 13.43
CA THR A 3 21.39 -17.70 13.09
C THR A 3 20.48 -18.86 12.67
N VAL A 4 19.16 -18.78 12.95
CA VAL A 4 18.18 -19.82 12.61
C VAL A 4 17.48 -19.56 11.26
N LEU A 5 17.68 -18.39 10.63
CA LEU A 5 16.97 -18.00 9.41
C LEU A 5 17.12 -18.97 8.23
N PRO A 6 18.31 -19.50 7.91
CA PRO A 6 18.46 -20.51 6.86
C PRO A 6 17.63 -21.77 7.14
N TYR A 7 17.46 -22.13 8.42
CA TYR A 7 16.67 -23.30 8.82
C TYR A 7 15.16 -23.07 8.66
N PHE A 8 14.67 -21.82 8.75
CA PHE A 8 13.26 -21.52 8.48
C PHE A 8 12.91 -21.63 7.00
N ALA A 9 13.79 -21.13 6.12
CA ALA A 9 13.64 -21.31 4.68
C ALA A 9 13.66 -22.80 4.33
N LEU A 10 14.65 -23.55 4.83
CA LEU A 10 14.75 -25.00 4.64
C LEU A 10 13.50 -25.73 5.16
N ASN A 11 13.00 -25.37 6.34
CA ASN A 11 11.78 -25.94 6.91
C ASN A 11 10.58 -25.77 5.96
N SER A 12 10.37 -24.55 5.44
CA SER A 12 9.27 -24.27 4.50
C SER A 12 9.39 -25.09 3.21
N ILE A 13 10.61 -25.26 2.68
CA ILE A 13 10.89 -26.07 1.49
C ILE A 13 10.61 -27.55 1.77
N LEU A 14 11.09 -28.09 2.89
CA LEU A 14 10.90 -29.49 3.25
C LEU A 14 9.44 -29.83 3.52
N LEU A 15 8.68 -28.95 4.19
CA LEU A 15 7.25 -29.18 4.44
C LEU A 15 6.43 -29.02 3.15
N THR A 16 6.85 -28.13 2.25
CA THR A 16 6.29 -28.06 0.89
C THR A 16 6.55 -29.34 0.11
N TYR A 17 7.79 -29.87 0.15
CA TYR A 17 8.14 -31.17 -0.43
C TYR A 17 7.26 -32.29 0.13
N ILE A 18 7.17 -32.41 1.46
CA ILE A 18 6.43 -33.49 2.13
C ILE A 18 4.96 -33.47 1.72
N GLY A 19 4.32 -32.30 1.68
CA GLY A 19 2.92 -32.17 1.26
C GLY A 19 2.69 -32.72 -0.15
N ALA A 20 3.42 -32.22 -1.15
CA ALA A 20 3.26 -32.71 -2.52
C ALA A 20 3.71 -34.17 -2.69
N ALA A 21 4.82 -34.58 -2.05
CA ALA A 21 5.37 -35.93 -2.14
C ALA A 21 4.42 -37.00 -1.61
N ARG A 22 3.77 -36.72 -0.47
CA ARG A 22 2.89 -37.66 0.21
C ARG A 22 1.46 -37.61 -0.31
N LEU A 23 1.02 -36.47 -0.88
CA LEU A 23 -0.32 -36.34 -1.41
C LEU A 23 -0.45 -36.76 -2.88
N PHE A 24 0.60 -36.57 -3.69
CA PHE A 24 0.58 -36.85 -5.13
C PHE A 24 1.65 -37.86 -5.54
N SER A 25 2.91 -37.46 -5.62
CA SER A 25 4.03 -38.31 -6.04
C SER A 25 5.35 -37.72 -5.54
N ARG A 26 6.40 -38.55 -5.37
CA ARG A 26 7.75 -38.06 -5.02
C ARG A 26 8.25 -37.00 -6.01
N ARG A 27 7.93 -37.16 -7.30
CA ARG A 27 8.31 -36.22 -8.36
C ARG A 27 7.58 -34.89 -8.23
N ALA A 28 6.28 -34.90 -7.95
CA ALA A 28 5.53 -33.70 -7.59
C ALA A 28 6.10 -33.02 -6.33
N GLY A 29 6.58 -33.80 -5.35
CA GLY A 29 7.33 -33.31 -4.20
C GLY A 29 8.54 -32.46 -4.59
N LEU A 30 9.42 -33.01 -5.45
CA LEU A 30 10.61 -32.32 -5.92
C LEU A 30 10.26 -31.05 -6.72
N ILE A 31 9.25 -31.14 -7.60
CA ILE A 31 8.79 -29.98 -8.39
C ILE A 31 8.24 -28.89 -7.46
N ALA A 32 7.41 -29.23 -6.47
CA ALA A 32 6.84 -28.26 -5.54
C ALA A 32 7.93 -27.57 -4.70
N ALA A 33 8.92 -28.33 -4.23
CA ALA A 33 10.07 -27.79 -3.51
C ALA A 33 10.87 -26.83 -4.41
N ALA A 34 11.14 -27.21 -5.66
CA ALA A 34 11.84 -26.36 -6.61
C ALA A 34 11.06 -25.06 -6.91
N LEU A 35 9.75 -25.15 -7.15
CA LEU A 35 8.89 -23.98 -7.38
C LEU A 35 8.93 -23.00 -6.19
N TRP A 36 8.93 -23.52 -4.97
CA TRP A 36 8.99 -22.68 -3.77
C TRP A 36 10.38 -22.08 -3.56
N THR A 37 11.44 -22.88 -3.65
CA THR A 37 12.84 -22.42 -3.51
C THR A 37 13.20 -21.35 -4.54
N LEU A 38 12.73 -21.51 -5.77
CA LEU A 38 13.06 -20.63 -6.89
C LEU A 38 12.05 -19.49 -7.07
N TYR A 39 11.04 -19.39 -6.20
CA TYR A 39 10.14 -18.26 -6.19
C TYR A 39 10.94 -17.02 -5.75
N PRO A 40 11.14 -16.00 -6.62
CA PRO A 40 12.08 -14.90 -6.32
C PRO A 40 11.79 -14.21 -5.00
N HIS A 41 10.50 -14.02 -4.69
CA HIS A 41 10.07 -13.45 -3.43
C HIS A 41 10.41 -14.32 -2.21
N HIS A 42 10.28 -15.65 -2.29
CA HIS A 42 10.72 -16.52 -1.19
C HIS A 42 12.24 -16.43 -0.98
N ALA A 43 13.00 -16.47 -2.07
CA ALA A 43 14.47 -16.40 -2.04
C ALA A 43 14.98 -15.11 -1.39
N VAL A 44 14.41 -13.95 -1.75
CA VAL A 44 14.77 -12.65 -1.17
C VAL A 44 14.37 -12.57 0.31
N TRP A 45 13.10 -12.82 0.63
CA TRP A 45 12.57 -12.59 1.98
C TRP A 45 13.06 -13.62 3.02
N SER A 46 13.54 -14.78 2.57
CA SER A 46 14.23 -15.75 3.43
C SER A 46 15.52 -15.20 4.04
N GLN A 47 16.19 -14.25 3.37
CA GLN A 47 17.45 -13.64 3.83
C GLN A 47 17.22 -12.65 4.98
N PHE A 48 16.05 -12.01 5.00
CA PHE A 48 15.69 -10.96 5.95
C PHE A 48 14.95 -11.48 7.20
N GLY A 49 14.72 -12.78 7.26
CA GLY A 49 14.03 -13.40 8.37
C GLY A 49 12.61 -12.89 8.57
N ASP A 50 11.88 -12.76 7.47
CA ASP A 50 10.44 -12.49 7.54
C ASP A 50 9.72 -13.68 8.16
N LEU A 51 8.90 -13.40 9.18
CA LEU A 51 8.12 -14.43 9.88
C LEU A 51 7.12 -15.13 8.96
N GLU A 52 6.71 -14.52 7.85
CA GLU A 52 5.86 -15.18 6.84
C GLU A 52 6.54 -16.41 6.23
N VAL A 53 7.86 -16.41 6.08
CA VAL A 53 8.60 -17.57 5.57
C VAL A 53 8.51 -18.74 6.55
N THR A 54 8.72 -18.48 7.84
CA THR A 54 8.59 -19.49 8.90
C THR A 54 7.14 -19.98 9.03
N LEU A 55 6.19 -19.05 9.01
CA LEU A 55 4.76 -19.34 9.09
C LEU A 55 4.31 -20.27 7.94
N THR A 56 4.87 -20.06 6.75
CA THR A 56 4.59 -20.88 5.57
C THR A 56 4.92 -22.35 5.78
N GLY A 57 6.04 -22.65 6.45
CA GLY A 57 6.37 -24.02 6.84
C GLY A 57 5.29 -24.63 7.73
N TYR A 58 4.87 -23.91 8.78
CA TYR A 58 3.81 -24.39 9.68
C TYR A 58 2.46 -24.59 8.97
N PHE A 59 2.07 -23.70 8.04
CA PHE A 59 0.84 -23.87 7.24
C PHE A 59 0.91 -25.13 6.38
N ALA A 60 1.97 -25.26 5.58
CA ALA A 60 2.20 -26.42 4.72
C ALA A 60 2.21 -27.72 5.54
N GLY A 61 2.93 -27.74 6.66
CA GLY A 61 3.02 -28.89 7.54
C GLY A 61 1.69 -29.24 8.21
N THR A 62 1.00 -28.27 8.81
CA THR A 62 -0.30 -28.47 9.47
C THR A 62 -1.29 -29.11 8.52
N ALA A 63 -1.44 -28.56 7.31
CA ALA A 63 -2.35 -29.09 6.30
C ALA A 63 -1.90 -30.45 5.77
N ALA A 64 -0.62 -30.64 5.44
CA ALA A 64 -0.11 -31.91 4.93
C ALA A 64 -0.36 -33.06 5.91
N PHE A 65 -0.01 -32.88 7.18
CA PHE A 65 -0.21 -33.90 8.20
C PHE A 65 -1.69 -34.09 8.55
N PHE A 66 -2.51 -33.04 8.52
CA PHE A 66 -3.96 -33.18 8.68
C PHE A 66 -4.56 -34.08 7.59
N ILE A 67 -4.23 -33.80 6.32
CA ILE A 67 -4.72 -34.59 5.19
C ILE A 67 -4.19 -36.03 5.25
N LEU A 68 -2.95 -36.24 5.72
CA LEU A 68 -2.41 -37.58 5.95
C LEU A 68 -3.13 -38.32 7.09
N ALA A 69 -3.52 -37.63 8.16
CA ALA A 69 -4.33 -38.22 9.23
C ALA A 69 -5.64 -38.76 8.67
N TRP A 70 -6.32 -37.97 7.83
CA TRP A 70 -7.55 -38.38 7.16
C TRP A 70 -7.31 -39.53 6.16
N ARG A 71 -6.34 -39.42 5.26
CA ARG A 71 -6.07 -40.42 4.20
C ARG A 71 -5.59 -41.76 4.76
N GLN A 72 -4.71 -41.74 5.75
CA GLN A 72 -4.11 -42.94 6.33
C GLN A 72 -4.83 -43.44 7.58
N ARG A 73 -5.84 -42.70 8.06
CA ARG A 73 -6.59 -42.99 9.29
C ARG A 73 -5.72 -43.15 10.53
N GLN A 74 -4.66 -42.34 10.61
CA GLN A 74 -3.66 -42.43 11.67
C GLN A 74 -3.68 -41.19 12.56
N VAL A 75 -3.96 -41.40 13.85
CA VAL A 75 -4.04 -40.35 14.88
C VAL A 75 -2.72 -39.59 15.02
N ARG A 76 -1.57 -40.26 14.87
CA ARG A 76 -0.25 -39.62 14.99
C ARG A 76 -0.07 -38.40 14.09
N TYR A 77 -0.66 -38.41 12.88
CA TYR A 77 -0.53 -37.25 11.99
C TYR A 77 -1.43 -36.08 12.39
N ALA A 78 -2.58 -36.35 13.03
CA ALA A 78 -3.41 -35.29 13.61
C ALA A 78 -2.70 -34.63 14.80
N ILE A 79 -1.94 -35.40 15.59
CA ILE A 79 -1.08 -34.89 16.67
C ILE A 79 0.05 -34.01 16.08
N ILE A 80 0.78 -34.51 15.08
CA ILE A 80 1.84 -33.72 14.40
C ILE A 80 1.27 -32.43 13.82
N SER A 81 0.10 -32.51 13.18
CA SER A 81 -0.62 -31.34 12.66
C SER A 81 -0.94 -30.33 13.76
N GLY A 82 -1.39 -30.79 14.94
CA GLY A 82 -1.69 -29.92 16.09
C GLY A 82 -0.44 -29.24 16.68
N LEU A 83 0.68 -29.97 16.77
CA LEU A 83 1.96 -29.40 17.22
C LEU A 83 2.49 -28.33 16.26
N LEU A 84 2.33 -28.55 14.95
CA LEU A 84 2.70 -27.55 13.93
C LEU A 84 1.78 -26.33 13.97
N LEU A 85 0.47 -26.52 14.19
CA LEU A 85 -0.46 -25.42 14.43
C LEU A 85 -0.07 -24.61 15.67
N ALA A 86 0.32 -25.26 16.77
CA ALA A 86 0.80 -24.55 17.94
C ALA A 86 2.00 -23.65 17.62
N GLY A 87 2.99 -24.15 16.89
CA GLY A 87 4.13 -23.35 16.43
C GLY A 87 3.71 -22.17 15.54
N ALA A 88 2.73 -22.38 14.66
CA ALA A 88 2.17 -21.31 13.83
C ALA A 88 1.59 -20.17 14.69
N LEU A 89 0.79 -20.52 15.70
CA LEU A 89 0.10 -19.56 16.57
C LEU A 89 1.06 -18.70 17.42
N TRP A 90 2.26 -19.22 17.71
CA TRP A 90 3.34 -18.45 18.34
C TRP A 90 4.13 -17.57 17.37
N THR A 91 4.06 -17.87 16.08
CA THR A 91 4.86 -17.18 15.07
C THR A 91 4.21 -15.87 14.64
N LYS A 92 2.90 -15.90 14.32
CA LYS A 92 2.19 -14.71 13.81
C LYS A 92 0.69 -14.82 14.04
N PRO A 93 -0.02 -13.70 14.34
CA PRO A 93 -1.49 -13.72 14.49
C PRO A 93 -2.24 -14.22 13.26
N THR A 94 -1.66 -14.08 12.06
CA THR A 94 -2.25 -14.57 10.81
C THR A 94 -2.42 -16.10 10.78
N ALA A 95 -1.71 -16.83 11.65
CA ALA A 95 -1.91 -18.25 11.91
C ALA A 95 -3.33 -18.61 12.37
N GLY A 96 -4.11 -17.65 12.90
CA GLY A 96 -5.51 -17.86 13.23
C GLY A 96 -6.35 -18.40 12.07
N ALA A 97 -5.93 -18.19 10.81
CA ALA A 97 -6.59 -18.78 9.65
C ALA A 97 -6.52 -20.32 9.60
N LEU A 98 -5.53 -20.96 10.23
CA LEU A 98 -5.50 -22.43 10.36
C LEU A 98 -6.59 -22.92 11.32
N ILE A 99 -6.87 -22.16 12.38
CA ILE A 99 -8.00 -22.44 13.28
C ILE A 99 -9.30 -22.32 12.49
N GLN A 100 -9.48 -21.22 11.75
CA GLN A 100 -10.65 -21.04 10.87
C GLN A 100 -10.80 -22.21 9.87
N SER A 101 -9.70 -22.67 9.27
CA SER A 101 -9.70 -23.81 8.35
C SER A 101 -10.17 -25.09 9.03
N LEU A 102 -9.64 -25.43 10.21
CA LEU A 102 -10.02 -26.63 10.94
C LEU A 102 -11.47 -26.58 11.43
N VAL A 103 -11.92 -25.43 11.91
CA VAL A 103 -13.32 -25.20 12.30
C VAL A 103 -14.24 -25.36 11.09
N LEU A 104 -13.91 -24.77 9.95
CA LEU A 104 -14.68 -24.91 8.71
C LEU A 104 -14.76 -26.38 8.27
N ILE A 105 -13.62 -27.08 8.21
CA ILE A 105 -13.56 -28.50 7.83
C ILE A 105 -14.42 -29.34 8.79
N GLY A 106 -14.27 -29.14 10.09
CA GLY A 106 -15.01 -29.87 11.11
C GLY A 106 -16.51 -29.60 11.07
N ALA A 107 -16.91 -28.33 10.94
CA ALA A 107 -18.31 -27.92 10.87
C ALA A 107 -19.00 -28.46 9.62
N VAL A 108 -18.39 -28.33 8.44
CA VAL A 108 -18.94 -28.88 7.19
C VAL A 108 -19.08 -30.41 7.28
N ALA A 109 -18.07 -31.10 7.81
CA ALA A 109 -18.13 -32.54 7.99
C ALA A 109 -19.24 -32.96 8.97
N LEU A 110 -19.42 -32.20 10.05
CA LEU A 110 -20.46 -32.45 11.05
C LEU A 110 -21.87 -32.22 10.48
N VAL A 111 -22.09 -31.09 9.79
CA VAL A 111 -23.38 -30.77 9.16
C VAL A 111 -23.76 -31.82 8.13
N ALA A 112 -22.82 -32.22 7.27
CA ALA A 112 -23.05 -33.28 6.28
C ALA A 112 -23.41 -34.63 6.96
N GLN A 113 -22.75 -34.96 8.08
CA GLN A 113 -23.03 -36.18 8.83
C GLN A 113 -24.41 -36.16 9.50
N ILE A 114 -24.79 -35.04 10.12
CA ILE A 114 -26.08 -34.86 10.78
C ILE A 114 -27.22 -34.95 9.74
N ALA A 115 -27.06 -34.25 8.60
CA ALA A 115 -28.02 -34.29 7.51
C ALA A 115 -28.23 -35.71 6.95
N ALA A 116 -27.15 -36.50 6.85
CA ALA A 116 -27.21 -37.87 6.33
C ALA A 116 -27.79 -38.88 7.34
N GLN A 117 -27.60 -38.71 8.65
CA GLN A 117 -27.90 -39.75 9.65
C GLN A 117 -28.96 -39.38 10.69
N ARG A 118 -29.48 -38.14 10.71
CA ARG A 118 -30.43 -37.61 11.73
C ARG A 118 -29.98 -37.89 13.18
N ARG A 119 -28.68 -37.75 13.47
CA ARG A 119 -28.09 -38.02 14.81
C ARG A 119 -27.78 -36.75 15.58
N SER A 120 -27.68 -36.87 16.90
CA SER A 120 -27.16 -35.82 17.79
C SER A 120 -25.75 -35.40 17.39
N ALA A 121 -25.44 -34.10 17.46
CA ALA A 121 -24.14 -33.52 17.08
C ALA A 121 -22.94 -34.21 17.76
N TRP A 122 -23.04 -34.55 19.05
CA TRP A 122 -21.96 -35.21 19.79
C TRP A 122 -21.56 -36.57 19.19
N ARG A 123 -22.53 -37.43 18.90
CA ARG A 123 -22.26 -38.72 18.24
C ARG A 123 -21.72 -38.53 16.83
N ALA A 124 -22.23 -37.56 16.08
CA ALA A 124 -21.77 -37.27 14.72
C ALA A 124 -20.31 -36.78 14.68
N LEU A 125 -19.87 -35.99 15.66
CA LEU A 125 -18.51 -35.48 15.81
C LEU A 125 -17.49 -36.61 15.95
N TRP A 126 -17.75 -37.59 16.83
CA TRP A 126 -16.83 -38.69 17.09
C TRP A 126 -16.85 -39.79 16.01
N GLN A 127 -17.96 -39.91 15.28
CA GLN A 127 -18.10 -40.89 14.18
C GLN A 127 -17.52 -40.37 12.85
N ASN A 128 -17.59 -39.05 12.60
CA ASN A 128 -17.03 -38.47 11.40
C ASN A 128 -15.51 -38.26 11.56
N GLN A 129 -14.73 -38.93 10.72
CA GLN A 129 -13.26 -38.89 10.81
C GLN A 129 -12.68 -37.48 10.66
N LEU A 130 -13.22 -36.65 9.77
CA LEU A 130 -12.73 -35.29 9.54
C LEU A 130 -13.02 -34.38 10.73
N ALA A 131 -14.26 -34.42 11.25
CA ALA A 131 -14.64 -33.63 12.41
C ALA A 131 -13.82 -34.02 13.65
N ARG A 132 -13.63 -35.33 13.87
CA ARG A 132 -12.79 -35.85 14.95
C ARG A 132 -11.33 -35.43 14.83
N TYR A 133 -10.72 -35.53 13.65
CA TYR A 133 -9.33 -35.12 13.48
C TYR A 133 -9.16 -33.60 13.58
N ALA A 134 -10.12 -32.81 13.10
CA ALA A 134 -10.10 -31.35 13.27
C ALA A 134 -10.11 -30.96 14.75
N LEU A 135 -11.02 -31.55 15.53
CA LEU A 135 -11.07 -31.34 16.98
C LEU A 135 -9.77 -31.76 17.65
N LEU A 136 -9.24 -32.95 17.33
CA LEU A 136 -8.00 -33.44 17.92
C LEU A 136 -6.81 -32.52 17.63
N THR A 137 -6.68 -32.05 16.39
CA THR A 137 -5.63 -31.10 16.00
C THR A 137 -5.73 -29.80 16.81
N LEU A 138 -6.94 -29.28 17.04
CA LEU A 138 -7.15 -28.10 17.89
C LEU A 138 -6.83 -28.36 19.37
N ILE A 139 -7.24 -29.51 19.92
CA ILE A 139 -6.94 -29.92 21.30
C ILE A 139 -5.43 -30.02 21.50
N VAL A 140 -4.71 -30.63 20.57
CA VAL A 140 -3.24 -30.76 20.66
C VAL A 140 -2.55 -29.41 20.53
N ALA A 141 -3.09 -28.49 19.72
CA ALA A 141 -2.52 -27.16 19.56
C ALA A 141 -2.70 -26.27 20.79
N PHE A 142 -3.79 -26.45 21.55
CA PHE A 142 -4.21 -25.54 22.61
C PHE A 142 -3.17 -25.34 23.74
N PRO A 143 -2.57 -26.38 24.35
CA PRO A 143 -1.66 -26.22 25.49
C PRO A 143 -0.41 -25.41 25.18
N LEU A 144 0.03 -25.41 23.92
CA LEU A 144 1.18 -24.62 23.48
C LEU A 144 0.69 -23.33 22.81
N GLY A 145 -0.05 -23.42 21.71
CA GLY A 145 -0.48 -22.27 20.91
C GLY A 145 -1.48 -21.33 21.58
N GLY A 146 -2.35 -21.84 22.45
CA GLY A 146 -3.35 -21.04 23.17
C GLY A 146 -2.73 -20.17 24.26
N MET A 147 -1.56 -20.54 24.79
CA MET A 147 -0.93 -19.86 25.92
C MET A 147 -0.52 -18.42 25.61
N TRP A 148 -0.18 -18.10 24.36
CA TRP A 148 0.09 -16.72 23.96
C TRP A 148 -1.13 -15.79 24.21
N TYR A 149 -2.32 -16.27 23.85
CA TYR A 149 -3.57 -15.53 23.98
C TYR A 149 -4.04 -15.46 25.44
N ILE A 150 -3.86 -16.56 26.18
CA ILE A 150 -4.12 -16.59 27.63
C ILE A 150 -3.19 -15.61 28.36
N ARG A 151 -1.90 -15.58 28.01
CA ARG A 151 -0.94 -14.61 28.57
C ARG A 151 -1.41 -13.17 28.34
N ASN A 152 -1.85 -12.83 27.13
CA ASN A 152 -2.39 -11.49 26.85
C ASN A 152 -3.55 -11.15 27.79
N LEU A 153 -4.51 -12.06 27.94
CA LEU A 153 -5.63 -11.87 28.87
C LEU A 153 -5.13 -11.65 30.30
N LEU A 154 -4.20 -12.48 30.79
CA LEU A 154 -3.68 -12.39 32.15
C LEU A 154 -2.95 -11.08 32.43
N TYR A 155 -2.36 -10.44 31.41
CA TYR A 155 -1.73 -9.12 31.51
C TYR A 155 -2.70 -7.94 31.24
N GLY A 156 -4.00 -8.20 31.10
CA GLY A 156 -4.99 -7.16 30.82
C GLY A 156 -4.94 -6.61 29.39
N HIS A 157 -4.23 -7.29 28.47
CA HIS A 157 -4.21 -6.95 27.05
C HIS A 157 -5.34 -7.67 26.29
N PRO A 158 -5.81 -7.12 25.15
CA PRO A 158 -6.67 -7.87 24.24
C PRO A 158 -6.02 -9.19 23.83
N MET A 159 -6.78 -10.30 23.87
CA MET A 159 -6.27 -11.62 23.48
C MET A 159 -5.70 -11.62 22.07
N LEU A 160 -6.41 -10.97 21.14
CA LEU A 160 -6.06 -10.84 19.73
C LEU A 160 -6.25 -9.38 19.32
N VAL A 161 -5.22 -8.80 18.70
CA VAL A 161 -5.28 -7.49 18.05
C VAL A 161 -5.25 -7.73 16.55
N LEU A 162 -6.33 -7.38 15.87
CA LEU A 162 -6.37 -7.40 14.40
C LEU A 162 -5.77 -6.10 13.85
N PRO A 163 -5.24 -6.10 12.61
CA PRO A 163 -4.83 -4.88 11.96
C PRO A 163 -5.98 -3.89 11.91
N GLU A 164 -5.65 -2.61 12.08
CA GLU A 164 -6.61 -1.53 11.97
C GLU A 164 -7.38 -1.57 10.64
N GLY A 165 -8.66 -1.17 10.68
CA GLY A 165 -9.58 -1.30 9.54
C GLY A 165 -9.10 -0.60 8.27
N TYR A 166 -8.25 0.42 8.40
CA TYR A 166 -7.70 1.13 7.26
C TYR A 166 -6.81 0.27 6.35
N TRP A 167 -6.17 -0.77 6.86
CA TRP A 167 -5.41 -1.68 6.03
C TRP A 167 -6.30 -2.40 5.00
N GLN A 168 -7.61 -2.51 5.28
CA GLN A 168 -8.59 -2.98 4.30
C GLN A 168 -8.83 -1.97 3.18
N ALA A 169 -8.75 -0.68 3.49
CA ALA A 169 -8.81 0.39 2.49
C ALA A 169 -7.51 0.52 1.69
N ALA A 170 -6.37 0.09 2.23
CA ALA A 170 -5.10 -0.01 1.51
C ALA A 170 -4.96 -1.30 0.67
N ALA A 171 -5.80 -2.30 0.91
CA ALA A 171 -5.75 -3.56 0.16
C ALA A 171 -5.99 -3.32 -1.35
N GLN A 172 -5.08 -3.86 -2.16
CA GLN A 172 -5.04 -3.65 -3.61
C GLN A 172 -6.27 -4.27 -4.30
N ARG A 173 -6.63 -5.52 -3.94
CA ARG A 173 -7.77 -6.27 -4.52
C ARG A 173 -7.76 -6.21 -6.05
N SER A 174 -6.57 -6.45 -6.60
CA SER A 174 -6.26 -6.30 -8.02
C SER A 174 -5.99 -7.66 -8.66
N GLY A 175 -5.61 -7.65 -9.93
CA GLY A 175 -5.11 -8.84 -10.60
C GLY A 175 -3.74 -9.31 -10.11
N GLN A 176 -2.97 -8.48 -9.37
CA GLN A 176 -1.66 -8.90 -8.84
C GLN A 176 -1.79 -10.10 -7.90
N GLU A 177 -2.87 -10.15 -7.12
CA GLU A 177 -3.14 -11.22 -6.17
C GLU A 177 -3.53 -12.55 -6.83
N LEU A 178 -3.81 -12.54 -8.13
CA LEU A 178 -4.32 -13.70 -8.86
C LEU A 178 -3.23 -14.50 -9.58
N GLY A 179 -1.96 -14.08 -9.55
CA GLY A 179 -0.88 -14.67 -10.35
C GLY A 179 -0.76 -16.21 -10.25
N TRP A 180 -0.79 -16.77 -9.05
CA TRP A 180 -0.74 -18.23 -8.83
C TRP A 180 -1.99 -18.95 -9.34
N LEU A 181 -3.17 -18.33 -9.23
CA LEU A 181 -4.42 -18.86 -9.75
C LEU A 181 -4.46 -18.85 -11.28
N LEU A 182 -3.95 -17.79 -11.90
CA LEU A 182 -3.81 -17.66 -13.35
C LEU A 182 -2.87 -18.72 -13.92
N LEU A 183 -1.70 -18.93 -13.28
CA LEU A 183 -0.78 -20.00 -13.67
C LEU A 183 -1.42 -21.38 -13.54
N MET A 184 -2.15 -21.62 -12.44
CA MET A 184 -2.88 -22.87 -12.24
C MET A 184 -3.96 -23.08 -13.32
N ALA A 185 -4.69 -22.03 -13.69
CA ALA A 185 -5.70 -22.08 -14.74
C ALA A 185 -5.10 -22.39 -16.11
N LEU A 186 -3.98 -21.76 -16.47
CA LEU A 186 -3.25 -22.02 -17.71
C LEU A 186 -2.81 -23.48 -17.82
N LEU A 187 -2.22 -24.02 -16.74
CA LEU A 187 -1.77 -25.41 -16.69
C LEU A 187 -2.92 -26.42 -16.68
N ALA A 188 -4.14 -26.01 -16.32
CA ALA A 188 -5.30 -26.87 -16.33
C ALA A 188 -5.88 -27.10 -17.74
N VAL A 189 -5.64 -26.19 -18.70
CA VAL A 189 -6.21 -26.25 -20.07
C VAL A 189 -5.97 -27.60 -20.77
N PRO A 190 -4.75 -28.18 -20.80
CA PRO A 190 -4.50 -29.46 -21.46
C PRO A 190 -5.22 -30.64 -20.79
N PHE A 191 -5.73 -30.48 -19.57
CA PHE A 191 -6.49 -31.52 -18.90
C PHE A 191 -7.92 -31.62 -19.40
N ALA A 192 -8.50 -30.55 -19.95
CA ALA A 192 -9.90 -30.49 -20.38
C ALA A 192 -10.27 -31.41 -21.57
N GLY A 193 -9.27 -32.01 -22.24
CA GLY A 193 -9.49 -33.00 -23.30
C GLY A 193 -10.32 -32.42 -24.45
N ARG A 194 -11.47 -33.04 -24.78
CA ARG A 194 -12.36 -32.55 -25.85
C ARG A 194 -12.90 -31.13 -25.60
N ARG A 195 -12.90 -30.65 -24.35
CA ARG A 195 -13.39 -29.31 -23.97
C ARG A 195 -12.27 -28.26 -23.86
N TRP A 196 -11.07 -28.52 -24.40
CA TRP A 196 -9.93 -27.61 -24.28
C TRP A 196 -10.20 -26.19 -24.80
N ARG A 197 -11.01 -26.02 -25.85
CA ARG A 197 -11.37 -24.68 -26.36
C ARG A 197 -12.12 -23.86 -25.32
N VAL A 198 -13.01 -24.50 -24.56
CA VAL A 198 -13.77 -23.83 -23.50
C VAL A 198 -12.88 -23.54 -22.30
N ALA A 199 -11.96 -24.45 -21.98
CA ALA A 199 -10.94 -24.20 -20.97
C ALA A 199 -10.04 -23.01 -21.35
N ALA A 200 -9.63 -22.93 -22.62
CA ALA A 200 -8.82 -21.82 -23.15
C ALA A 200 -9.59 -20.49 -23.12
N LEU A 201 -10.87 -20.49 -23.48
CA LEU A 201 -11.74 -19.31 -23.35
C LEU A 201 -11.90 -18.88 -21.88
N GLY A 202 -12.11 -19.85 -20.98
CA GLY A 202 -12.17 -19.57 -19.55
C GLY A 202 -10.86 -18.98 -19.02
N CYS A 203 -9.72 -19.54 -19.41
CA CYS A 203 -8.41 -19.02 -19.08
C CYS A 203 -8.19 -17.61 -19.64
N ALA A 204 -8.52 -17.37 -20.92
CA ALA A 204 -8.40 -16.07 -21.54
C ALA A 204 -9.24 -15.00 -20.81
N ALA A 205 -10.47 -15.33 -20.41
CA ALA A 205 -11.32 -14.45 -19.61
C ALA A 205 -10.68 -14.12 -18.25
N LEU A 206 -10.08 -15.10 -17.57
CA LEU A 206 -9.38 -14.83 -16.31
C LEU A 206 -8.22 -13.84 -16.49
N TYR A 207 -7.39 -14.04 -17.52
CA TYR A 207 -6.26 -13.15 -17.80
C TYR A 207 -6.72 -11.76 -18.25
N SER A 208 -7.75 -11.65 -19.08
CA SER A 208 -8.25 -10.37 -19.57
C SER A 208 -8.83 -9.51 -18.44
N ALA A 209 -9.44 -10.13 -17.44
CA ALA A 209 -9.95 -9.41 -16.25
C ALA A 209 -8.83 -9.04 -15.27
N ALA A 210 -7.83 -9.90 -15.10
CA ALA A 210 -6.78 -9.70 -14.10
C ALA A 210 -5.68 -8.73 -14.58
N LEU A 211 -5.14 -8.89 -15.78
CA LEU A 211 -3.92 -8.17 -16.19
C LEU A 211 -4.05 -6.63 -16.20
N PRO A 212 -5.16 -6.02 -16.68
CA PRO A 212 -5.28 -4.56 -16.68
C PRO A 212 -5.17 -3.98 -15.26
N SER A 213 -5.88 -4.57 -14.30
CA SER A 213 -5.85 -4.13 -12.90
C SER A 213 -4.52 -4.43 -12.21
N ALA A 214 -3.82 -5.51 -12.61
CA ALA A 214 -2.53 -5.89 -12.05
C ALA A 214 -1.41 -4.86 -12.34
N PHE A 215 -1.52 -4.13 -13.45
CA PHE A 215 -0.48 -3.22 -13.94
C PHE A 215 -0.94 -1.77 -14.09
N GLY A 216 -2.11 -1.41 -13.56
CA GLY A 216 -2.62 -0.04 -13.63
C GLY A 216 -3.00 0.42 -15.03
N GLY A 217 -3.49 -0.50 -15.88
CA GLY A 217 -3.96 -0.19 -17.24
C GLY A 217 -2.86 -0.06 -18.29
N ARG A 218 -1.59 -0.32 -17.96
CA ARG A 218 -0.47 -0.34 -18.92
C ARG A 218 0.38 -1.58 -18.81
N LEU A 219 1.21 -1.86 -19.81
CA LEU A 219 2.21 -2.91 -19.71
C LEU A 219 3.43 -2.47 -18.87
N PRO A 220 4.06 -3.38 -18.12
CA PRO A 220 5.33 -3.11 -17.45
C PRO A 220 6.47 -2.82 -18.44
N THR A 221 7.35 -1.90 -18.06
CA THR A 221 8.62 -1.65 -18.75
C THR A 221 9.63 -2.76 -18.46
N LEU A 222 10.69 -2.85 -19.27
CA LEU A 222 11.76 -3.84 -19.05
C LEU A 222 12.41 -3.70 -17.67
N ALA A 223 12.66 -2.48 -17.21
CA ALA A 223 13.25 -2.22 -15.90
C ALA A 223 12.31 -2.66 -14.75
N GLU A 224 11.00 -2.44 -14.89
CA GLU A 224 10.01 -2.93 -13.94
C GLU A 224 9.96 -4.46 -13.91
N LEU A 225 9.96 -5.10 -15.08
CA LEU A 225 10.02 -6.56 -15.18
C LEU A 225 11.29 -7.12 -14.54
N GLN A 226 12.45 -6.49 -14.75
CA GLN A 226 13.70 -6.90 -14.13
C GLN A 226 13.64 -6.82 -12.60
N ARG A 227 13.09 -5.73 -12.04
CA ARG A 227 12.88 -5.59 -10.59
C ARG A 227 11.94 -6.65 -10.03
N MET A 228 10.78 -6.85 -10.67
CA MET A 228 9.82 -7.90 -10.28
C MET A 228 10.44 -9.29 -10.36
N ALA A 229 11.28 -9.54 -11.37
CA ALA A 229 11.93 -10.82 -11.59
C ALA A 229 12.94 -11.17 -10.50
N VAL A 230 13.58 -10.19 -9.86
CA VAL A 230 14.45 -10.39 -8.69
C VAL A 230 13.71 -10.22 -7.36
N GLY A 231 12.37 -10.29 -7.38
CA GLY A 231 11.54 -10.27 -6.18
C GLY A 231 11.36 -8.89 -5.54
N GLN A 232 11.81 -7.81 -6.19
CA GLN A 232 11.59 -6.44 -5.76
C GLN A 232 10.23 -5.92 -6.25
N ILE A 233 9.69 -4.92 -5.55
CA ILE A 233 8.44 -4.29 -5.97
C ILE A 233 8.75 -3.27 -7.06
N ALA A 234 8.05 -3.38 -8.19
CA ALA A 234 8.03 -2.34 -9.22
C ALA A 234 6.98 -1.30 -8.83
N THR A 235 7.37 -0.36 -7.99
CA THR A 235 6.47 0.59 -7.34
C THR A 235 5.89 1.65 -8.27
N SER A 236 6.48 1.84 -9.45
CA SER A 236 5.92 2.65 -10.55
C SER A 236 4.71 2.00 -11.24
N LEU A 237 4.42 0.73 -10.97
CA LEU A 237 3.16 0.10 -11.34
C LEU A 237 2.15 0.37 -10.23
N ALA A 238 1.07 1.11 -10.54
CA ALA A 238 0.00 1.43 -9.60
C ALA A 238 -1.20 0.50 -9.85
N PRO A 239 -1.35 -0.62 -9.12
CA PRO A 239 -2.42 -1.58 -9.37
C PRO A 239 -3.76 -0.97 -8.99
N THR A 240 -4.79 -1.27 -9.76
CA THR A 240 -6.15 -0.79 -9.50
C THR A 240 -7.03 -1.89 -8.96
N ARG A 241 -8.06 -1.51 -8.20
CA ARG A 241 -9.07 -2.46 -7.71
C ARG A 241 -9.86 -3.04 -8.87
N LEU A 242 -10.15 -4.34 -8.79
CA LEU A 242 -11.10 -5.00 -9.67
C LEU A 242 -12.49 -4.38 -9.49
N GLY A 243 -13.11 -3.98 -10.60
CA GLY A 243 -14.50 -3.52 -10.65
C GLY A 243 -15.49 -4.67 -10.81
N VAL A 244 -16.77 -4.32 -10.84
CA VAL A 244 -17.88 -5.30 -10.94
C VAL A 244 -17.80 -6.12 -12.23
N LEU A 245 -17.42 -5.49 -13.34
CA LEU A 245 -17.28 -6.17 -14.63
C LEU A 245 -16.11 -7.17 -14.61
N GLU A 246 -14.97 -6.77 -14.06
CA GLU A 246 -13.82 -7.66 -13.93
C GLU A 246 -14.17 -8.87 -13.05
N TYR A 247 -14.88 -8.68 -11.93
CA TYR A 247 -15.36 -9.81 -11.12
C TYR A 247 -16.33 -10.71 -11.89
N ALA A 248 -17.23 -10.16 -12.69
CA ALA A 248 -18.16 -10.95 -13.51
C ALA A 248 -17.41 -11.79 -14.55
N VAL A 249 -16.39 -11.22 -15.19
CA VAL A 249 -15.54 -11.93 -16.16
C VAL A 249 -14.69 -13.00 -15.45
N LEU A 250 -14.14 -12.72 -14.27
CA LEU A 250 -13.43 -13.71 -13.45
C LEU A 250 -14.34 -14.89 -13.06
N ALA A 251 -15.57 -14.61 -12.65
CA ALA A 251 -16.57 -15.62 -12.32
C ALA A 251 -16.91 -16.49 -13.54
N LEU A 252 -17.14 -15.86 -14.70
CA LEU A 252 -17.43 -16.56 -15.96
C LEU A 252 -16.25 -17.44 -16.39
N GLY A 253 -15.03 -16.92 -16.35
CA GLY A 253 -13.81 -17.66 -16.69
C GLY A 253 -13.61 -18.87 -15.79
N THR A 254 -13.86 -18.71 -14.49
CA THR A 254 -13.82 -19.79 -13.50
C THR A 254 -14.89 -20.85 -13.77
N ALA A 255 -16.12 -20.44 -14.11
CA ALA A 255 -17.21 -21.36 -14.44
C ALA A 255 -16.90 -22.17 -15.71
N PHE A 256 -16.36 -21.55 -16.75
CA PHE A 256 -15.93 -22.24 -17.97
C PHE A 256 -14.82 -23.25 -17.70
N LEU A 257 -13.81 -22.89 -16.91
CA LEU A 257 -12.76 -23.82 -16.49
C LEU A 257 -13.34 -24.99 -15.69
N ALA A 258 -14.17 -24.72 -14.68
CA ALA A 258 -14.81 -25.76 -13.87
C ALA A 258 -15.66 -26.72 -14.72
N TRP A 259 -16.46 -26.20 -15.65
CA TRP A 259 -17.27 -27.02 -16.56
C TRP A 259 -16.41 -27.85 -17.53
N SER A 260 -15.32 -27.27 -18.04
CA SER A 260 -14.39 -27.96 -18.92
C SER A 260 -13.66 -29.12 -18.23
N LEU A 261 -13.40 -28.99 -16.93
CA LEU A 261 -12.66 -29.96 -16.09
C LEU A 261 -13.57 -30.94 -15.33
N ALA A 262 -14.89 -30.73 -15.36
CA ALA A 262 -15.85 -31.58 -14.66
C ALA A 262 -15.72 -33.09 -15.02
N PRO A 263 -15.48 -33.51 -16.27
CA PRO A 263 -15.25 -34.91 -16.59
C PRO A 263 -14.01 -35.50 -15.90
N GLN A 264 -12.93 -34.74 -15.80
CA GLN A 264 -11.67 -35.12 -15.19
C GLN A 264 -11.83 -35.22 -13.68
N TRP A 265 -12.52 -34.24 -13.07
CA TRP A 265 -12.91 -34.28 -11.66
C TRP A 265 -13.68 -35.57 -11.33
N ARG A 266 -14.66 -35.95 -12.17
CA ARG A 266 -15.45 -37.18 -12.02
C ARG A 266 -14.64 -38.47 -12.18
N ARG A 267 -13.43 -38.43 -12.74
CA ARG A 267 -12.52 -39.59 -12.83
C ARG A 267 -11.63 -39.74 -11.60
N LEU A 268 -11.43 -38.68 -10.83
CA LEU A 268 -10.63 -38.75 -9.60
C LEU A 268 -11.33 -39.62 -8.55
N GLY A 269 -10.55 -40.42 -7.83
CA GLY A 269 -11.05 -41.21 -6.70
C GLY A 269 -11.45 -40.32 -5.51
N MET A 270 -12.24 -40.86 -4.58
CA MET A 270 -12.71 -40.12 -3.40
C MET A 270 -11.56 -39.54 -2.57
N ALA A 271 -10.48 -40.30 -2.39
CA ALA A 271 -9.28 -39.85 -1.68
C ALA A 271 -8.60 -38.64 -2.36
N GLN A 272 -8.56 -38.62 -3.70
CA GLN A 272 -7.97 -37.52 -4.47
C GLN A 272 -8.85 -36.27 -4.42
N ARG A 273 -10.16 -36.41 -4.63
CA ARG A 273 -11.10 -35.29 -4.52
C ARG A 273 -11.09 -34.68 -3.13
N GLY A 274 -11.14 -35.53 -2.09
CA GLY A 274 -11.08 -35.05 -0.71
C GLY A 274 -9.77 -34.34 -0.39
N ALA A 275 -8.62 -34.83 -0.88
CA ALA A 275 -7.36 -34.13 -0.72
C ALA A 275 -7.37 -32.74 -1.40
N LEU A 276 -7.89 -32.63 -2.62
CA LEU A 276 -7.99 -31.35 -3.33
C LEU A 276 -8.95 -30.37 -2.62
N LEU A 277 -10.10 -30.85 -2.14
CA LEU A 277 -11.05 -30.04 -1.38
C LEU A 277 -10.46 -29.56 -0.05
N LEU A 278 -9.72 -30.43 0.65
CA LEU A 278 -9.06 -30.06 1.90
C LEU A 278 -7.94 -29.04 1.67
N ILE A 279 -7.14 -29.17 0.60
CA ILE A 279 -6.17 -28.15 0.22
C ILE A 279 -6.88 -26.80 0.01
N GLY A 280 -7.98 -26.78 -0.73
CA GLY A 280 -8.81 -25.58 -0.88
C GLY A 280 -9.33 -25.02 0.45
N ALA A 281 -9.77 -25.88 1.36
CA ALA A 281 -10.26 -25.49 2.68
C ALA A 281 -9.17 -24.89 3.60
N PHE A 282 -7.89 -25.17 3.34
CA PHE A 282 -6.76 -24.50 4.01
C PHE A 282 -6.33 -23.19 3.31
N ILE A 283 -6.58 -23.07 2.00
CA ILE A 283 -6.30 -21.83 1.25
C ILE A 283 -7.32 -20.74 1.58
N VAL A 284 -8.62 -21.06 1.46
CA VAL A 284 -9.70 -20.07 1.43
C VAL A 284 -9.77 -19.19 2.69
N PRO A 285 -9.73 -19.71 3.93
CA PRO A 285 -9.84 -18.87 5.12
C PRO A 285 -8.71 -17.86 5.25
N TYR A 286 -7.47 -18.26 4.93
CA TYR A 286 -6.33 -17.36 4.91
C TYR A 286 -6.44 -16.35 3.76
N ALA A 287 -6.82 -16.83 2.57
CA ALA A 287 -6.99 -15.99 1.40
C ALA A 287 -8.02 -14.90 1.64
N VAL A 288 -9.17 -15.21 2.24
CA VAL A 288 -10.23 -14.23 2.52
C VAL A 288 -9.83 -13.31 3.67
N THR A 289 -9.40 -13.88 4.81
CA THR A 289 -9.17 -13.09 6.03
C THR A 289 -7.95 -12.21 5.92
N TRP A 290 -6.86 -12.67 5.30
CA TRP A 290 -5.58 -11.97 5.33
C TRP A 290 -5.16 -11.47 3.96
N PHE A 291 -5.12 -12.34 2.96
CA PHE A 291 -4.56 -11.98 1.68
C PHE A 291 -5.46 -10.98 0.92
N TRP A 292 -6.72 -11.32 0.66
CA TRP A 292 -7.64 -10.47 -0.08
C TRP A 292 -8.06 -9.21 0.71
N SER A 293 -8.19 -9.35 2.03
CA SER A 293 -8.68 -8.27 2.88
C SER A 293 -7.60 -7.25 3.23
N TYR A 294 -6.32 -7.62 3.24
CA TYR A 294 -5.22 -6.77 3.72
C TYR A 294 -3.97 -6.74 2.82
N SER A 295 -3.95 -7.41 1.66
CA SER A 295 -2.75 -7.42 0.81
C SER A 295 -2.52 -6.08 0.12
N TYR A 296 -1.44 -5.44 0.53
CA TYR A 296 -0.76 -4.36 -0.19
C TYR A 296 0.64 -4.82 -0.66
N HIS A 297 1.00 -6.08 -0.39
CA HIS A 297 2.31 -6.65 -0.66
C HIS A 297 2.22 -8.18 -0.83
N PHE A 298 2.83 -8.73 -1.89
CA PHE A 298 2.74 -10.16 -2.26
C PHE A 298 3.17 -11.11 -1.12
N ARG A 299 4.09 -10.72 -0.23
CA ARG A 299 4.55 -11.57 0.90
C ARG A 299 3.41 -12.06 1.79
N LEU A 300 2.30 -11.33 1.84
CA LEU A 300 1.12 -11.75 2.58
C LEU A 300 0.46 -12.99 1.97
N SER A 301 0.82 -13.40 0.74
CA SER A 301 0.37 -14.66 0.14
C SER A 301 1.19 -15.87 0.61
N PHE A 302 2.40 -15.68 1.16
CA PHE A 302 3.36 -16.77 1.40
C PHE A 302 2.75 -17.99 2.10
N PRO A 303 1.94 -17.85 3.17
CA PRO A 303 1.39 -19.01 3.88
C PRO A 303 0.54 -19.94 3.02
N ILE A 304 -0.05 -19.44 1.93
CA ILE A 304 -0.87 -20.25 1.01
C ILE A 304 -0.18 -20.61 -0.31
N VAL A 305 0.98 -20.01 -0.62
CA VAL A 305 1.73 -20.32 -1.85
C VAL A 305 2.15 -21.79 -1.96
N PRO A 306 2.63 -22.48 -0.90
CA PRO A 306 2.95 -23.90 -0.99
C PRO A 306 1.79 -24.77 -1.46
N PHE A 307 0.56 -24.42 -1.12
CA PHE A 307 -0.62 -25.15 -1.59
C PHE A 307 -0.79 -25.01 -3.10
N PHE A 308 -0.57 -23.81 -3.65
CA PHE A 308 -0.52 -23.61 -5.09
C PHE A 308 0.66 -24.36 -5.72
N CYS A 309 1.85 -24.35 -5.09
CA CYS A 309 2.99 -25.17 -5.53
C CYS A 309 2.65 -26.65 -5.58
N TRP A 310 1.91 -27.20 -4.62
CA TRP A 310 1.47 -28.61 -4.64
C TRP A 310 0.56 -28.90 -5.83
N LEU A 311 -0.44 -28.05 -6.06
CA LEU A 311 -1.42 -28.22 -7.14
C LEU A 311 -0.78 -28.05 -8.52
N ILE A 312 0.11 -27.07 -8.68
CA ILE A 312 0.87 -26.84 -9.91
C ILE A 312 1.84 -27.99 -10.14
N ALA A 313 2.59 -28.42 -9.13
CA ALA A 313 3.52 -29.53 -9.26
C ALA A 313 2.83 -30.85 -9.65
N ALA A 314 1.65 -31.12 -9.10
CA ALA A 314 0.85 -32.28 -9.50
C ALA A 314 0.40 -32.20 -10.97
N GLN A 315 0.02 -31.01 -11.46
CA GLN A 315 -0.31 -30.80 -12.87
C GLN A 315 0.91 -30.97 -13.78
N VAL A 316 2.04 -30.35 -13.43
CA VAL A 316 3.28 -30.47 -14.19
C VAL A 316 3.75 -31.92 -14.26
N ASP A 317 3.73 -32.65 -13.14
CA ASP A 317 4.08 -34.07 -13.10
C ASP A 317 3.16 -34.91 -14.01
N ALA A 318 1.85 -34.66 -13.93
CA ALA A 318 0.87 -35.35 -14.76
C ALA A 318 1.02 -35.03 -16.27
N LEU A 319 1.35 -33.79 -16.64
CA LEU A 319 1.64 -33.40 -18.02
C LEU A 319 2.93 -34.07 -18.51
N ALA A 320 3.98 -34.06 -17.69
CA ALA A 320 5.25 -34.68 -18.03
C ALA A 320 5.11 -36.20 -18.28
N CYS A 321 4.20 -36.88 -17.57
CA CYS A 321 3.89 -38.29 -17.84
C CYS A 321 3.11 -38.52 -19.15
N ARG A 322 2.40 -37.52 -19.68
CA ARG A 322 1.67 -37.62 -20.97
C ARG A 322 2.60 -37.48 -22.17
N VAL A 323 3.69 -36.71 -22.04
CA VAL A 323 4.67 -36.54 -23.11
C VAL A 323 5.55 -37.78 -23.20
N ARG A 324 5.23 -38.69 -24.12
CA ARG A 324 6.10 -39.84 -24.44
C ARG A 324 7.24 -39.36 -25.33
N TRP A 325 8.37 -39.02 -24.73
CA TRP A 325 9.62 -38.72 -25.45
C TRP A 325 10.29 -40.00 -25.99
N ARG A 326 9.57 -40.77 -26.81
CA ARG A 326 10.05 -42.07 -27.31
C ARG A 326 11.16 -41.99 -28.36
N TYR A 327 11.37 -40.81 -28.96
CA TYR A 327 12.26 -40.63 -30.12
C TYR A 327 13.42 -39.65 -29.88
N VAL A 328 13.58 -39.12 -28.67
CA VAL A 328 14.66 -38.20 -28.33
C VAL A 328 15.62 -38.92 -27.39
N ALA A 329 16.93 -38.84 -27.60
CA ALA A 329 17.90 -39.44 -26.69
C ALA A 329 17.70 -38.91 -25.26
N ARG A 330 17.81 -39.77 -24.24
CA ARG A 330 17.62 -39.37 -22.83
C ARG A 330 18.54 -38.20 -22.42
N SER A 331 19.74 -38.12 -22.99
CA SER A 331 20.68 -37.02 -22.80
C SER A 331 20.14 -35.68 -23.30
N VAL A 332 19.50 -35.66 -24.47
CA VAL A 332 18.88 -34.46 -25.05
C VAL A 332 17.64 -34.04 -24.26
N GLN A 333 16.83 -35.01 -23.80
CA GLN A 333 15.70 -34.71 -22.90
C GLN A 333 16.18 -34.12 -21.58
N ALA A 334 17.24 -34.69 -21.00
CA ALA A 334 17.83 -34.18 -19.77
C ALA A 334 18.42 -32.78 -19.97
N ALA A 335 19.13 -32.55 -21.08
CA ALA A 335 19.68 -31.23 -21.42
C ALA A 335 18.56 -30.19 -21.63
N ALA A 336 17.50 -30.50 -22.37
CA ALA A 336 16.37 -29.60 -22.58
C ALA A 336 15.62 -29.32 -21.27
N ALA A 337 15.42 -30.35 -20.42
CA ALA A 337 14.82 -30.17 -19.11
C ALA A 337 15.71 -29.31 -18.20
N LEU A 338 17.03 -29.52 -18.21
CA LEU A 338 17.98 -28.70 -17.48
C LEU A 338 17.97 -27.26 -17.98
N ILE A 339 17.95 -27.01 -19.30
CA ILE A 339 17.85 -25.67 -19.86
C ILE A 339 16.55 -25.00 -19.39
N VAL A 340 15.40 -25.65 -19.51
CA VAL A 340 14.12 -25.08 -19.04
C VAL A 340 14.14 -24.82 -17.54
N ILE A 341 14.66 -25.77 -16.75
CA ILE A 341 14.81 -25.61 -15.30
C ILE A 341 15.75 -24.43 -15.01
N PHE A 342 16.94 -24.36 -15.59
CA PHE A 342 17.90 -23.29 -15.37
C PHE A 342 17.39 -21.94 -15.86
N SER A 343 16.68 -21.86 -16.98
CA SER A 343 16.09 -20.62 -17.49
C SER A 343 14.94 -20.12 -16.62
N LEU A 344 14.05 -21.01 -16.16
CA LEU A 344 12.98 -20.65 -15.22
C LEU A 344 13.52 -20.39 -13.81
N ALA A 345 14.59 -21.09 -13.42
CA ALA A 345 15.27 -20.95 -12.15
C ALA A 345 16.23 -19.77 -12.12
N ALA A 346 16.69 -19.24 -13.26
CA ALA A 346 17.73 -18.20 -13.33
C ALA A 346 17.36 -16.98 -12.49
N LEU A 347 16.09 -16.59 -12.51
CA LEU A 347 15.56 -15.47 -11.73
C LEU A 347 15.54 -15.77 -10.22
N GLY A 348 15.12 -16.97 -9.84
CA GLY A 348 15.24 -17.47 -8.47
C GLY A 348 16.70 -17.59 -8.02
N TRP A 349 17.60 -18.02 -8.90
CA TRP A 349 19.02 -18.14 -8.65
C TRP A 349 19.68 -16.79 -8.46
N LEU A 350 19.39 -15.78 -9.29
CA LEU A 350 19.88 -14.42 -9.09
C LEU A 350 19.46 -13.89 -7.71
N SER A 351 18.24 -14.19 -7.29
CA SER A 351 17.73 -13.84 -5.96
C SER A 351 18.41 -14.63 -4.83
N ILE A 352 18.78 -15.90 -5.05
CA ILE A 352 19.55 -16.70 -4.09
C ILE A 352 21.01 -16.22 -4.03
N LEU A 353 21.60 -15.84 -5.17
CA LEU A 353 22.96 -15.34 -5.27
C LEU A 353 23.13 -13.99 -4.54
N SER A 354 22.07 -13.17 -4.43
CA SER A 354 22.12 -11.98 -3.57
C SER A 354 22.34 -12.33 -2.09
N ALA A 355 22.01 -13.56 -1.66
CA ALA A 355 22.26 -14.06 -0.30
C ALA A 355 23.70 -14.55 -0.09
N LEU A 356 24.42 -14.86 -1.18
CA LEU A 356 25.69 -15.57 -1.15
C LEU A 356 26.77 -14.82 -0.34
N PRO A 357 26.91 -13.49 -0.42
CA PRO A 357 27.87 -12.75 0.41
C PRO A 357 27.64 -12.96 1.91
N TYR A 358 26.39 -12.94 2.36
CA TYR A 358 26.02 -13.16 3.76
C TYR A 358 26.29 -14.61 4.18
N ALA A 359 25.94 -15.57 3.33
CA ALA A 359 26.17 -16.99 3.60
C ALA A 359 27.67 -17.34 3.70
N LEU A 360 28.51 -16.76 2.84
CA LEU A 360 29.97 -16.97 2.85
C LEU A 360 30.66 -16.34 4.05
N THR A 361 30.17 -15.17 4.49
CA THR A 361 30.75 -14.45 5.64
C THR A 361 30.21 -14.93 6.98
N GLY A 362 29.20 -15.81 7.00
CA GLY A 362 28.48 -16.18 8.22
C GLY A 362 27.74 -15.00 8.86
N SER A 363 27.57 -13.90 8.10
CA SER A 363 26.86 -12.70 8.53
C SER A 363 25.42 -12.71 8.03
N LEU A 364 24.61 -11.77 8.50
CA LEU A 364 23.23 -11.58 8.05
C LEU A 364 23.00 -10.10 7.77
N PRO A 365 22.04 -9.74 6.91
CA PRO A 365 21.67 -8.35 6.73
C PRO A 365 21.36 -7.71 8.09
N ASP A 366 21.90 -6.52 8.32
CA ASP A 366 21.52 -5.70 9.47
C ASP A 366 20.06 -5.21 9.30
N ASP A 367 19.52 -4.56 10.33
CA ASP A 367 18.14 -4.09 10.28
C ASP A 367 17.94 -3.00 9.21
N GLU A 368 18.98 -2.26 8.85
CA GLU A 368 18.93 -1.22 7.83
C GLU A 368 18.79 -1.83 6.44
N ALA A 369 19.65 -2.79 6.09
CA ALA A 369 19.57 -3.53 4.84
C ALA A 369 18.22 -4.25 4.70
N LYS A 370 17.69 -4.78 5.80
CA LYS A 370 16.35 -5.38 5.84
C LYS A 370 15.25 -4.38 5.53
N ILE A 371 15.27 -3.20 6.15
CA ILE A 371 14.22 -2.20 5.96
C ILE A 371 14.36 -1.54 4.59
N ALA A 372 15.58 -1.33 4.09
CA ALA A 372 15.85 -0.79 2.76
C ALA A 372 15.23 -1.63 1.64
N VAL A 373 15.17 -2.97 1.79
CA VAL A 373 14.49 -3.82 0.79
C VAL A 373 12.97 -3.71 0.84
N GLY A 374 12.41 -3.49 2.03
CA GLY A 374 10.96 -3.43 2.23
C GLY A 374 10.33 -2.04 2.12
N ASN A 375 11.11 -0.98 2.38
CA ASN A 375 10.69 0.42 2.37
C ASN A 375 11.92 1.32 2.13
N PRO A 376 12.40 1.42 0.88
CA PRO A 376 13.52 2.30 0.52
C PRO A 376 13.30 3.75 0.93
N ALA A 377 12.10 4.31 0.71
CA ALA A 377 11.79 5.70 1.02
C ALA A 377 11.94 6.04 2.52
N LEU A 378 11.54 5.12 3.41
CA LEU A 378 11.75 5.28 4.84
C LEU A 378 13.25 5.35 5.17
N MET A 379 14.08 4.54 4.52
CA MET A 379 15.53 4.56 4.76
C MET A 379 16.17 5.85 4.25
N GLU A 380 15.70 6.40 3.14
CA GLU A 380 16.17 7.72 2.67
C GLU A 380 15.80 8.83 3.67
N LEU A 381 14.58 8.81 4.23
CA LEU A 381 14.20 9.73 5.30
C LEU A 381 15.07 9.54 6.55
N VAL A 382 15.33 8.29 6.97
CA VAL A 382 16.20 7.99 8.11
C VAL A 382 17.61 8.52 7.88
N ASN A 383 18.17 8.36 6.68
CA ASN A 383 19.49 8.87 6.34
C ASN A 383 19.53 10.40 6.36
N PHE A 384 18.51 11.05 5.81
CA PHE A 384 18.35 12.50 5.91
C PHE A 384 18.33 12.96 7.38
N LEU A 385 17.50 12.37 8.23
CA LEU A 385 17.39 12.75 9.64
C LEU A 385 18.70 12.46 10.42
N ARG A 386 19.41 11.37 10.12
CA ARG A 386 20.72 11.09 10.72
C ARG A 386 21.75 12.15 10.39
N GLN A 387 21.80 12.58 9.13
CA GLN A 387 22.67 13.66 8.71
C GLN A 387 22.33 14.95 9.49
N ARG A 388 21.05 15.31 9.57
CA ARG A 388 20.60 16.50 10.31
C ARG A 388 20.88 16.43 11.80
N ARG A 389 20.70 15.26 12.42
CA ARG A 389 21.07 15.01 13.82
C ARG A 389 22.57 15.23 14.05
N ALA A 390 23.42 14.73 13.15
CA ALA A 390 24.86 14.90 13.22
C ALA A 390 25.28 16.38 13.07
N GLU A 391 24.66 17.12 12.15
CA GLU A 391 24.88 18.56 11.97
C GLU A 391 24.45 19.37 13.21
N LEU A 392 23.33 18.99 13.84
CA LEU A 392 22.77 19.69 14.99
C LEU A 392 23.51 19.41 16.30
N GLY A 393 24.21 18.27 16.41
CA GLY A 393 24.98 17.89 17.59
C GLY A 393 24.14 17.56 18.84
N ARG A 394 22.82 17.43 18.71
CA ARG A 394 21.89 17.02 19.79
C ARG A 394 20.78 16.10 19.26
N PRO A 395 20.04 15.39 20.13
CA PRO A 395 18.86 14.63 19.72
C PRO A 395 17.84 15.52 18.99
N LEU A 396 17.22 14.96 17.95
CA LEU A 396 16.17 15.64 17.18
C LEU A 396 14.85 15.69 17.96
N LYS A 397 14.02 16.68 17.64
CA LYS A 397 12.61 16.75 17.98
C LYS A 397 11.81 16.65 16.70
N VAL A 398 11.17 15.51 16.47
CA VAL A 398 10.46 15.22 15.22
C VAL A 398 9.01 14.84 15.54
N VAL A 399 8.08 15.47 14.83
CA VAL A 399 6.68 15.06 14.82
C VAL A 399 6.42 14.34 13.51
N ALA A 400 6.00 13.08 13.59
CA ALA A 400 5.81 12.23 12.42
C ALA A 400 4.54 11.38 12.55
N PRO A 401 3.34 11.98 12.41
CA PRO A 401 2.09 11.34 12.75
C PRO A 401 1.87 10.03 11.97
N GLY A 402 1.70 8.92 12.67
CA GLY A 402 1.59 7.57 12.13
C GLY A 402 2.90 6.82 11.90
N GLU A 403 4.06 7.47 11.99
CA GLU A 403 5.37 6.88 11.69
C GLU A 403 6.10 6.35 12.93
N LEU A 404 5.46 5.43 13.64
CA LEU A 404 5.99 4.81 14.87
C LEU A 404 7.35 4.12 14.67
N ARG A 405 7.67 3.72 13.43
CA ARG A 405 8.93 3.05 13.06
C ARG A 405 10.15 3.94 13.25
N LEU A 406 10.00 5.27 13.20
CA LEU A 406 11.14 6.18 13.37
C LEU A 406 11.76 6.07 14.78
N ASN A 407 10.97 5.72 15.81
CA ASN A 407 11.48 5.47 17.16
C ASN A 407 12.51 4.32 17.23
N PHE A 408 12.46 3.36 16.29
CA PHE A 408 13.47 2.29 16.22
C PHE A 408 14.84 2.82 15.81
N PHE A 409 14.88 3.81 14.90
CA PHE A 409 16.11 4.38 14.37
C PHE A 409 16.69 5.51 15.23
N PHE A 410 15.82 6.19 15.97
CA PHE A 410 16.18 7.32 16.81
C PHE A 410 15.68 7.15 18.25
N PRO A 411 16.07 6.08 18.97
CA PRO A 411 15.53 5.75 20.29
C PRO A 411 15.90 6.75 21.39
N GLN A 412 16.85 7.65 21.13
CA GLN A 412 17.30 8.71 22.05
C GLN A 412 16.73 10.08 21.72
N ASP A 413 15.99 10.19 20.62
CA ASP A 413 15.47 11.45 20.11
C ASP A 413 13.97 11.57 20.47
N ASP A 414 13.42 12.77 20.46
CA ASP A 414 12.00 13.04 20.72
C ASP A 414 11.20 12.83 19.43
N ILE A 415 10.82 11.58 19.15
CA ILE A 415 10.06 11.19 17.97
C ILE A 415 8.59 10.90 18.32
N ARG A 416 7.71 11.83 17.97
CA ARG A 416 6.27 11.75 18.28
C ARG A 416 5.49 11.22 17.10
N GLY A 417 5.23 9.91 17.09
CA GLY A 417 4.55 9.21 16.00
C GLY A 417 3.08 8.86 16.26
N ASP A 418 2.64 8.90 17.51
CA ASP A 418 1.27 8.61 17.96
C ASP A 418 0.43 9.88 18.18
N TRP A 419 1.03 11.05 17.94
CA TRP A 419 0.43 12.36 18.11
C TRP A 419 0.09 13.00 16.76
N PHE A 420 -1.08 13.66 16.68
CA PHE A 420 -1.65 14.24 15.45
C PHE A 420 -2.00 15.72 15.68
N PRO A 421 -1.02 16.63 15.69
CA PRO A 421 -1.28 18.05 15.91
C PRO A 421 -2.08 18.67 14.76
N THR A 422 -2.76 19.78 15.04
CA THR A 422 -3.64 20.47 14.07
C THR A 422 -3.34 21.96 13.98
N THR A 423 -2.60 22.53 14.93
CA THR A 423 -2.18 23.94 14.92
C THR A 423 -0.67 24.08 14.75
N LEU A 424 -0.23 25.19 14.16
CA LEU A 424 1.20 25.45 13.97
C LEU A 424 1.92 25.67 15.31
N ASP A 425 1.21 26.17 16.33
CA ASP A 425 1.75 26.39 17.68
C ASP A 425 2.09 25.08 18.40
N GLU A 426 1.34 24.00 18.15
CA GLU A 426 1.67 22.67 18.68
C GLU A 426 3.04 22.18 18.19
N ILE A 427 3.44 22.52 16.96
CA ILE A 427 4.71 22.08 16.37
C ILE A 427 5.81 23.15 16.40
N ALA A 428 5.61 24.27 17.09
CA ALA A 428 6.53 25.42 17.03
C ALA A 428 7.98 25.13 17.45
N GLY A 429 8.19 24.15 18.32
CA GLY A 429 9.51 23.82 18.90
C GLY A 429 10.15 22.54 18.34
N VAL A 430 9.64 22.02 17.22
CA VAL A 430 10.14 20.79 16.61
C VAL A 430 11.13 21.13 15.50
N ASP A 431 12.14 20.29 15.32
CA ASP A 431 13.13 20.45 14.26
C ASP A 431 12.50 20.09 12.90
N TYR A 432 11.72 19.02 12.86
CA TYR A 432 11.03 18.56 11.65
C TYR A 432 9.60 18.09 11.93
N TYR A 433 8.68 18.49 11.04
CA TYR A 433 7.38 17.85 10.86
C TYR A 433 7.43 16.94 9.64
N ILE A 434 7.04 15.68 9.80
CA ILE A 434 7.03 14.69 8.72
C ILE A 434 5.61 14.48 8.22
N ASP A 435 5.36 14.84 6.97
CA ASP A 435 4.17 14.45 6.21
C ASP A 435 4.50 13.19 5.41
N SER A 436 3.88 12.08 5.79
CA SER A 436 3.94 10.83 5.04
C SER A 436 2.62 10.44 4.39
N SER A 437 2.65 9.48 3.46
CA SER A 437 1.43 8.84 2.93
C SER A 437 0.57 8.23 4.05
N VAL A 438 1.19 7.69 5.10
CA VAL A 438 0.49 7.20 6.30
C VAL A 438 -0.13 8.35 7.08
N SER A 439 0.62 9.43 7.32
CA SER A 439 0.12 10.61 8.05
C SER A 439 -1.11 11.21 7.35
N HIS A 440 -1.01 11.45 6.04
CA HIS A 440 -2.08 12.00 5.20
C HIS A 440 -3.34 11.14 5.33
N PHE A 441 -3.18 9.83 5.17
CA PHE A 441 -4.27 8.89 5.33
C PHE A 441 -4.92 8.95 6.72
N LEU A 442 -4.12 8.97 7.79
CA LEU A 442 -4.62 8.98 9.17
C LEU A 442 -5.29 10.30 9.55
N TYR A 443 -4.78 11.45 9.09
CA TYR A 443 -5.46 12.74 9.24
C TYR A 443 -6.84 12.71 8.57
N ASN A 444 -6.94 12.15 7.36
CA ASN A 444 -8.19 12.04 6.62
C ASN A 444 -9.21 11.14 7.35
N VAL A 445 -8.83 9.92 7.77
CA VAL A 445 -9.74 9.00 8.48
C VAL A 445 -10.19 9.55 9.83
N ARG A 446 -9.35 10.34 10.49
CA ARG A 446 -9.72 11.01 11.76
C ARG A 446 -10.58 12.26 11.57
N GLY A 447 -10.84 12.69 10.33
CA GLY A 447 -11.56 13.93 10.05
C GLY A 447 -10.78 15.19 10.45
N LEU A 448 -9.45 15.10 10.56
CA LEU A 448 -8.58 16.17 11.01
C LEU A 448 -7.87 16.88 9.84
N PHE A 449 -8.26 16.60 8.59
CA PHE A 449 -7.52 17.07 7.41
C PHE A 449 -7.60 18.60 7.21
N TYR A 450 -8.72 19.21 7.62
CA TYR A 450 -8.90 20.65 7.61
C TYR A 450 -8.25 21.25 8.87
N ASN A 451 -6.97 21.63 8.77
CA ASN A 451 -6.20 22.21 9.88
C ASN A 451 -5.04 23.10 9.41
N GLN A 452 -4.42 23.85 10.32
CA GLN A 452 -3.39 24.83 9.97
C GLN A 452 -2.12 24.19 9.39
N ILE A 453 -1.68 23.05 9.94
CA ILE A 453 -0.43 22.39 9.51
C ILE A 453 -0.57 21.88 8.08
N ILE A 454 -1.63 21.11 7.80
CA ILE A 454 -1.86 20.50 6.47
C ILE A 454 -1.98 21.58 5.40
N HIS A 455 -2.74 22.64 5.68
CA HIS A 455 -2.94 23.76 4.77
C HIS A 455 -1.77 24.75 4.71
N SER A 456 -0.73 24.59 5.55
CA SER A 456 0.49 25.40 5.50
C SER A 456 1.65 24.71 4.77
N ARG A 457 1.45 23.52 4.19
CA ARG A 457 2.51 22.79 3.45
C ARG A 457 3.05 23.55 2.24
N THR A 458 2.29 24.52 1.72
CA THR A 458 2.65 25.43 0.62
C THR A 458 3.22 26.77 1.11
N ARG A 459 3.20 27.03 2.42
CA ARG A 459 3.70 28.26 3.05
C ARG A 459 5.15 28.09 3.46
N MET A 460 6.08 28.33 2.54
CA MET A 460 7.51 28.05 2.72
C MET A 460 8.17 28.91 3.81
N GLU A 461 7.58 30.05 4.13
CA GLU A 461 7.98 30.89 5.26
C GLU A 461 7.67 30.23 6.63
N VAL A 462 6.72 29.28 6.66
CA VAL A 462 6.28 28.55 7.86
C VAL A 462 6.76 27.11 7.87
N LEU A 463 6.53 26.37 6.79
CA LEU A 463 6.91 24.97 6.62
C LEU A 463 7.84 24.86 5.40
N TRP A 464 9.14 24.93 5.65
CA TRP A 464 10.13 24.76 4.60
C TRP A 464 10.36 23.29 4.30
N ARG A 465 10.04 22.83 3.08
CA ARG A 465 10.24 21.41 2.69
C ARG A 465 11.72 21.12 2.46
N ALA A 466 12.39 20.66 3.52
CA ALA A 466 13.83 20.37 3.52
C ALA A 466 14.20 19.06 2.80
N PHE A 467 13.26 18.11 2.72
CA PHE A 467 13.50 16.80 2.10
C PHE A 467 12.20 16.17 1.60
N THR A 468 12.29 15.40 0.53
CA THR A 468 11.19 14.55 0.07
C THR A 468 11.72 13.30 -0.62
N THR A 469 11.00 12.19 -0.47
CA THR A 469 11.26 10.93 -1.15
C THR A 469 9.93 10.22 -1.38
N ASP A 470 9.84 9.48 -2.48
CA ASP A 470 8.67 8.72 -2.87
C ASP A 470 9.12 7.44 -3.55
N ASP A 471 8.84 6.31 -2.92
CA ASP A 471 9.09 5.01 -3.54
C ASP A 471 7.90 4.49 -4.33
N GLY A 472 6.78 5.21 -4.48
CA GLY A 472 5.55 4.77 -5.16
C GLY A 472 4.54 4.04 -4.27
N ILE A 473 4.96 3.63 -3.06
CA ILE A 473 4.07 3.07 -2.01
C ILE A 473 4.06 4.01 -0.80
N PHE A 474 5.25 4.46 -0.39
CA PHE A 474 5.47 5.36 0.71
C PHE A 474 6.11 6.64 0.20
N ARG A 475 5.50 7.75 0.57
CA ARG A 475 5.98 9.10 0.31
C ARG A 475 6.22 9.78 1.64
N PHE A 476 7.34 10.48 1.76
CA PHE A 476 7.72 11.24 2.94
C PHE A 476 8.20 12.62 2.51
N SER A 477 7.75 13.65 3.22
CA SER A 477 8.26 15.00 3.12
C SER A 477 8.58 15.49 4.52
N ALA A 478 9.82 15.95 4.72
CA ALA A 478 10.26 16.55 5.98
C ALA A 478 10.22 18.08 5.84
N TYR A 479 9.48 18.72 6.73
CA TYR A 479 9.33 20.17 6.80
C TYR A 479 10.08 20.70 8.02
N GLU A 480 10.98 21.65 7.81
CA GLU A 480 11.51 22.48 8.89
C GLU A 480 10.44 23.49 9.30
N VAL A 481 10.19 23.59 10.60
CA VAL A 481 9.10 24.40 11.14
C VAL A 481 9.62 25.76 11.58
N ASN A 482 9.15 26.81 10.93
CA ASN A 482 9.39 28.20 11.32
C ASN A 482 8.09 28.87 11.75
N ASN A 483 7.68 28.61 12.99
CA ASN A 483 6.42 29.15 13.51
C ASN A 483 6.49 30.65 13.86
N VAL A 484 7.67 31.27 13.84
CA VAL A 484 7.86 32.68 14.25
C VAL A 484 7.72 33.64 13.07
N LYS A 485 8.17 33.24 11.88
CA LYS A 485 8.14 34.10 10.67
C LYS A 485 6.74 34.56 10.29
N ARG A 486 5.72 33.75 10.57
CA ARG A 486 4.32 34.10 10.29
C ARG A 486 3.77 35.25 11.13
N PHE A 487 4.54 35.84 12.05
CA PHE A 487 4.14 37.04 12.81
C PHE A 487 5.05 38.24 12.53
N GLN A 488 5.98 38.12 11.58
CA GLN A 488 6.89 39.20 11.21
C GLN A 488 6.20 40.12 10.21
N LYS A 489 6.04 41.39 10.58
CA LYS A 489 5.42 42.40 9.73
C LYS A 489 6.14 42.49 8.36
N PRO A 490 5.40 42.46 7.24
CA PRO A 490 6.00 42.53 5.92
C PRO A 490 6.39 43.96 5.55
N GLU A 491 7.37 44.11 4.66
CA GLU A 491 7.77 45.39 4.06
C GLU A 491 7.53 45.34 2.53
N PRO A 492 6.26 45.44 2.08
CA PRO A 492 5.92 45.41 0.66
C PRO A 492 6.41 46.67 -0.06
N ASN A 493 6.69 46.53 -1.36
CA ASN A 493 7.06 47.66 -2.22
C ASN A 493 5.89 48.64 -2.39
N GLY A 494 4.68 48.14 -2.65
CA GLY A 494 3.46 48.93 -2.66
C GLY A 494 2.82 48.94 -1.28
N LYS A 495 2.89 50.06 -0.56
CA LYS A 495 2.30 50.21 0.78
C LYS A 495 0.87 50.76 0.68
N LEU A 496 -0.08 50.15 1.39
CA LEU A 496 -1.49 50.54 1.33
C LEU A 496 -2.12 50.76 2.70
N GLY A 497 -2.04 49.77 3.59
CA GLY A 497 -2.66 49.80 4.92
C GLY A 497 -4.17 50.03 4.90
N VAL A 498 -4.93 48.96 4.69
CA VAL A 498 -6.42 48.99 4.68
C VAL A 498 -6.99 47.71 5.27
N GLN A 499 -8.13 47.82 5.92
CA GLN A 499 -8.87 46.68 6.44
C GLN A 499 -9.89 46.18 5.40
N VAL A 500 -9.96 44.86 5.22
CA VAL A 500 -10.90 44.17 4.33
C VAL A 500 -11.80 43.28 5.18
N GLY A 501 -13.10 43.57 5.15
CA GLY A 501 -14.05 42.99 6.10
C GLY A 501 -13.71 43.38 7.55
N ASP A 502 -13.93 42.46 8.49
CA ASP A 502 -13.65 42.65 9.92
C ASP A 502 -12.47 41.81 10.42
N PHE A 503 -11.80 41.05 9.54
CA PHE A 503 -10.83 40.01 9.91
C PHE A 503 -9.47 40.13 9.22
N ALA A 504 -9.36 40.85 8.11
CA ALA A 504 -8.12 40.94 7.33
C ALA A 504 -7.64 42.38 7.19
N TYR A 505 -6.34 42.57 7.25
CA TYR A 505 -5.66 43.84 6.98
C TYR A 505 -4.63 43.65 5.86
N LEU A 506 -4.75 44.41 4.79
CA LEU A 506 -3.80 44.38 3.68
C LEU A 506 -2.70 45.43 3.91
N HIS A 507 -1.49 44.97 4.24
CA HIS A 507 -0.33 45.84 4.39
C HIS A 507 0.08 46.48 3.07
N GLY A 508 0.04 45.69 2.00
CA GLY A 508 0.50 46.10 0.69
C GLY A 508 0.66 44.94 -0.28
N TRP A 509 1.37 45.19 -1.37
CA TRP A 509 1.59 44.21 -2.42
C TRP A 509 2.97 44.37 -3.09
N ASP A 510 3.42 43.30 -3.75
CA ASP A 510 4.58 43.31 -4.64
C ASP A 510 4.17 42.89 -6.05
N LEU A 511 4.80 43.51 -7.06
CA LEU A 511 4.63 43.17 -8.47
C LEU A 511 5.99 42.90 -9.10
N ASN A 512 6.05 41.94 -10.01
CA ASN A 512 7.28 41.63 -10.74
C ASN A 512 7.61 42.64 -11.84
N ASN A 513 6.61 43.32 -12.40
CA ASN A 513 6.77 44.34 -13.45
C ASN A 513 5.53 45.26 -13.50
N LEU A 514 5.59 46.31 -14.33
CA LEU A 514 4.46 47.20 -14.66
C LEU A 514 4.06 47.12 -16.13
N VAL A 515 4.88 46.50 -16.97
CA VAL A 515 4.61 46.28 -18.39
C VAL A 515 4.63 44.78 -18.68
N PHE A 516 3.57 44.26 -19.30
CA PHE A 516 3.40 42.83 -19.57
C PHE A 516 2.98 42.58 -21.02
N GLY A 517 3.53 41.54 -21.62
CA GLY A 517 3.05 41.01 -22.90
C GLY A 517 1.75 40.19 -22.74
N THR A 518 0.93 40.11 -23.78
CA THR A 518 -0.17 39.10 -23.80
C THR A 518 0.40 37.69 -23.61
N GLY A 519 -0.25 36.84 -22.82
CA GLY A 519 0.27 35.51 -22.48
C GLY A 519 1.39 35.50 -21.44
N GLN A 520 1.99 36.65 -21.11
CA GLN A 520 2.93 36.78 -20.00
C GLN A 520 2.15 36.93 -18.68
N PRO A 521 2.31 36.04 -17.69
CA PRO A 521 1.61 36.13 -16.44
C PRO A 521 2.12 37.29 -15.56
N ILE A 522 1.21 37.90 -14.81
CA ILE A 522 1.52 38.86 -13.75
C ILE A 522 1.77 38.07 -12.46
N HIS A 523 2.91 38.32 -11.82
CA HIS A 523 3.21 37.76 -10.51
C HIS A 523 2.96 38.84 -9.45
N ILE A 524 1.99 38.59 -8.58
CA ILE A 524 1.63 39.48 -7.47
C ILE A 524 1.71 38.74 -6.14
N ILE A 525 2.24 39.42 -5.13
CA ILE A 525 2.17 38.99 -3.73
C ILE A 525 1.28 39.97 -2.98
N LEU A 526 0.27 39.47 -2.29
CA LEU A 526 -0.58 40.24 -1.38
C LEU A 526 -0.17 39.91 0.05
N TRP A 527 0.09 40.94 0.85
CA TRP A 527 0.56 40.79 2.22
C TRP A 527 -0.55 41.06 3.22
N TRP A 528 -1.22 39.99 3.64
CA TRP A 528 -2.32 40.07 4.60
C TRP A 528 -1.82 39.91 6.03
N GLU A 529 -2.46 40.60 6.96
CA GLU A 529 -2.43 40.31 8.40
C GLU A 529 -3.83 39.92 8.84
N ALA A 530 -3.93 38.82 9.56
CA ALA A 530 -5.16 38.37 10.17
C ALA A 530 -5.41 39.13 11.48
N LEU A 531 -6.48 39.91 11.54
CA LEU A 531 -6.93 40.58 12.77
C LEU A 531 -7.60 39.58 13.72
N LYS A 532 -8.29 38.58 13.15
CA LYS A 532 -8.94 37.46 13.84
C LYS A 532 -9.23 36.34 12.82
N PRO A 533 -9.55 35.11 13.26
CA PRO A 533 -10.08 34.09 12.37
C PRO A 533 -11.37 34.58 11.68
N ALA A 534 -11.51 34.32 10.39
CA ALA A 534 -12.72 34.67 9.66
C ALA A 534 -13.93 33.85 10.14
N ALA A 535 -15.13 34.44 10.11
CA ALA A 535 -16.37 33.76 10.49
C ALA A 535 -16.77 32.64 9.50
N GLN A 536 -16.36 32.80 8.24
CA GLN A 536 -16.59 31.89 7.12
C GLN A 536 -15.41 31.95 6.14
N GLU A 537 -15.46 31.13 5.09
CA GLU A 537 -14.42 31.18 4.06
C GLU A 537 -14.64 32.35 3.11
N TYR A 538 -13.56 33.06 2.83
CA TYR A 538 -13.52 34.11 1.82
C TYR A 538 -12.47 33.83 0.76
N SER A 539 -12.74 34.31 -0.44
CA SER A 539 -11.85 34.21 -1.60
C SER A 539 -11.36 35.58 -2.01
N VAL A 540 -10.15 35.66 -2.52
CA VAL A 540 -9.58 36.84 -3.16
C VAL A 540 -10.02 36.87 -4.61
N PHE A 541 -10.36 38.06 -5.13
CA PHE A 541 -10.48 38.31 -6.56
C PHE A 541 -9.39 39.29 -7.01
N ILE A 542 -8.92 39.11 -8.24
CA ILE A 542 -7.94 39.94 -8.92
C ILE A 542 -8.47 40.20 -10.32
N HIS A 543 -8.71 41.47 -10.64
CA HIS A 543 -9.22 41.89 -11.94
C HIS A 543 -8.20 42.77 -12.66
N LEU A 544 -8.05 42.56 -13.97
CA LEU A 544 -7.54 43.60 -14.86
C LEU A 544 -8.74 44.38 -15.36
N TRP A 545 -8.80 45.65 -14.98
CA TRP A 545 -9.92 46.53 -15.26
C TRP A 545 -9.57 47.55 -16.33
N ASP A 546 -10.40 47.58 -17.37
CA ASP A 546 -10.37 48.57 -18.42
C ASP A 546 -11.20 49.77 -17.99
N GLU A 547 -10.52 50.82 -17.54
CA GLU A 547 -11.17 52.05 -17.06
C GLU A 547 -11.90 52.78 -18.20
N ALA A 548 -11.40 52.72 -19.44
CA ALA A 548 -12.02 53.40 -20.57
C ALA A 548 -13.37 52.78 -20.95
N ASN A 549 -13.46 51.45 -20.90
CA ASN A 549 -14.68 50.71 -21.26
C ASN A 549 -15.49 50.24 -20.05
N GLN A 550 -15.08 50.61 -18.83
CA GLN A 550 -15.73 50.26 -17.57
C GLN A 550 -16.03 48.75 -17.44
N ARG A 551 -15.05 47.90 -17.76
CA ARG A 551 -15.21 46.43 -17.71
C ARG A 551 -13.95 45.71 -17.25
N ALA A 552 -14.12 44.54 -16.64
CA ALA A 552 -13.00 43.63 -16.40
C ALA A 552 -12.66 42.90 -17.70
N VAL A 553 -11.40 42.96 -18.13
CA VAL A 553 -10.89 42.18 -19.27
C VAL A 553 -10.29 40.85 -18.83
N MET A 554 -10.02 40.70 -17.54
CA MET A 554 -9.63 39.44 -16.91
C MET A 554 -10.13 39.41 -15.47
N VAL A 555 -10.66 38.26 -15.05
CA VAL A 555 -11.08 37.96 -13.68
C VAL A 555 -10.38 36.68 -13.24
N PHE A 556 -9.66 36.77 -12.13
CA PHE A 556 -8.95 35.63 -11.52
C PHE A 556 -9.12 35.68 -10.00
N GLY A 557 -8.81 34.58 -9.33
CA GLY A 557 -8.92 34.52 -7.87
C GLY A 557 -9.23 33.13 -7.34
N GLY A 558 -9.44 33.06 -6.03
CA GLY A 558 -9.67 31.83 -5.29
C GLY A 558 -9.39 32.02 -3.81
N GLN A 559 -9.31 30.91 -3.07
CA GLN A 559 -8.90 30.98 -1.67
C GLN A 559 -7.44 31.46 -1.54
N PRO A 560 -7.07 32.18 -0.46
CA PRO A 560 -5.70 32.64 -0.25
C PRO A 560 -4.68 31.51 -0.33
N VAL A 561 -3.48 31.82 -0.83
CA VAL A 561 -2.33 30.91 -1.00
C VAL A 561 -2.56 29.82 -2.06
N ALA A 562 -3.73 29.78 -2.72
CA ALA A 562 -3.99 28.83 -3.82
C ALA A 562 -2.99 28.99 -4.98
N GLY A 563 -2.41 30.18 -5.14
CA GLY A 563 -1.49 30.53 -6.23
C GLY A 563 0.00 30.47 -5.91
N ALA A 564 0.41 29.96 -4.73
CA ALA A 564 1.81 29.93 -4.23
C ALA A 564 2.81 29.40 -5.27
N TRP A 565 3.40 30.30 -6.06
CA TRP A 565 4.03 30.00 -7.35
C TRP A 565 5.46 29.48 -7.21
N GLU A 566 6.25 30.04 -6.29
CA GLU A 566 7.65 29.64 -6.07
C GLU A 566 7.75 28.15 -5.67
N VAL A 567 6.65 27.60 -5.17
CA VAL A 567 6.50 26.19 -4.80
C VAL A 567 6.54 25.23 -6.01
N TRP A 568 6.15 25.65 -7.22
CA TRP A 568 5.86 24.73 -8.34
C TRP A 568 7.04 24.46 -9.28
N PHE A 569 8.05 25.34 -9.32
CA PHE A 569 9.13 25.26 -10.31
C PHE A 569 10.50 25.00 -9.70
N GLY A 570 10.67 25.19 -8.39
CA GLY A 570 11.97 25.08 -7.71
C GLY A 570 12.21 23.79 -6.91
N VAL A 571 11.18 22.98 -6.63
CA VAL A 571 11.30 21.83 -5.71
C VAL A 571 10.84 20.54 -6.39
N PRO A 572 11.67 19.49 -6.51
CA PRO A 572 11.25 18.20 -7.08
C PRO A 572 10.12 17.52 -6.28
N GLY A 573 9.17 16.84 -6.94
CA GLY A 573 8.13 15.97 -6.34
C GLY A 573 6.69 16.25 -6.79
N GLU A 574 5.70 15.46 -6.34
CA GLU A 574 4.28 15.82 -6.48
C GLU A 574 3.94 17.01 -5.56
N HIS A 575 3.13 17.94 -6.07
CA HIS A 575 2.72 19.15 -5.37
C HIS A 575 1.20 19.20 -5.26
N PHE A 576 0.69 19.45 -4.06
CA PHE A 576 -0.71 19.73 -3.84
C PHE A 576 -0.91 21.25 -3.82
N SER A 577 -1.75 21.79 -4.69
CA SER A 577 -2.23 23.17 -4.61
C SER A 577 -3.18 23.25 -3.44
N GLN A 578 -2.63 23.52 -2.25
CA GLN A 578 -3.45 23.71 -1.07
C GLN A 578 -3.53 25.20 -0.73
N PRO A 579 -4.75 25.77 -0.76
CA PRO A 579 -4.97 27.09 -0.20
C PRO A 579 -4.82 27.06 1.32
N TYR A 580 -4.69 28.24 1.91
CA TYR A 580 -4.74 28.47 3.35
C TYR A 580 -6.04 29.18 3.73
N PRO A 581 -7.10 28.41 4.09
CA PRO A 581 -8.43 28.92 4.38
C PRO A 581 -8.45 30.04 5.43
N THR A 582 -9.28 31.06 5.19
CA THR A 582 -9.38 32.27 6.02
C THR A 582 -9.87 32.01 7.45
N ARG A 583 -10.62 30.91 7.68
CA ARG A 583 -11.02 30.51 9.04
C ARG A 583 -9.87 29.92 9.87
N LEU A 584 -8.79 29.48 9.22
CA LEU A 584 -7.60 28.94 9.88
C LEU A 584 -6.61 30.04 10.29
N TRP A 585 -6.83 31.28 9.86
CA TRP A 585 -5.97 32.41 10.18
C TRP A 585 -5.99 32.71 11.67
N GLN A 586 -4.82 32.94 12.24
CA GLN A 586 -4.66 33.32 13.65
C GLN A 586 -4.44 34.83 13.79
N ALA A 587 -4.96 35.44 14.85
CA ALA A 587 -4.74 36.87 15.08
C ALA A 587 -3.23 37.23 15.10
N GLY A 588 -2.87 38.29 14.38
CA GLY A 588 -1.49 38.74 14.12
C GLY A 588 -0.74 37.96 13.04
N GLU A 589 -1.33 36.90 12.47
CA GLU A 589 -0.67 36.07 11.46
C GLU A 589 -0.57 36.80 10.12
N ILE A 590 0.63 36.80 9.54
CA ILE A 590 0.96 37.31 8.22
C ILE A 590 0.83 36.19 7.19
N ILE A 591 0.05 36.46 6.14
CA ILE A 591 -0.17 35.56 5.01
C ILE A 591 0.47 36.17 3.78
N LYS A 592 1.53 35.52 3.29
CA LYS A 592 2.15 35.79 1.98
C LYS A 592 1.30 35.12 0.91
N ASP A 593 0.38 35.86 0.33
CA ASP A 593 -0.59 35.35 -0.64
C ASP A 593 -0.12 35.62 -2.07
N GLU A 594 0.59 34.65 -2.65
CA GLU A 594 1.17 34.77 -3.99
C GLU A 594 0.20 34.31 -5.08
N TRP A 595 0.19 35.02 -6.19
CA TRP A 595 -0.64 34.73 -7.35
C TRP A 595 0.15 34.84 -8.65
N ARG A 596 -0.06 33.84 -9.53
CA ARG A 596 0.32 33.89 -10.95
C ARG A 596 -0.94 34.15 -11.77
N VAL A 597 -1.17 35.40 -12.08
CA VAL A 597 -2.38 35.87 -12.76
C VAL A 597 -2.15 35.81 -14.27
N PRO A 598 -2.91 35.02 -15.04
CA PRO A 598 -2.75 34.95 -16.49
C PRO A 598 -3.17 36.27 -17.15
N VAL A 599 -2.43 36.70 -18.16
CA VAL A 599 -2.86 37.74 -19.10
C VAL A 599 -3.33 37.02 -20.36
N PRO A 600 -4.65 36.92 -20.63
CA PRO A 600 -5.15 36.18 -21.78
C PRO A 600 -4.60 36.68 -23.11
N GLU A 601 -4.49 35.77 -24.08
CA GLU A 601 -4.30 36.17 -25.48
C GLU A 601 -5.49 37.02 -25.95
N GLY A 602 -5.21 38.08 -26.72
CA GLY A 602 -6.25 38.97 -27.24
C GLY A 602 -6.66 40.11 -26.30
N VAL A 603 -6.06 40.25 -25.11
CA VAL A 603 -6.17 41.50 -24.33
C VAL A 603 -5.56 42.64 -25.15
N PRO A 604 -6.32 43.70 -25.50
CA PRO A 604 -5.79 44.80 -26.30
C PRO A 604 -4.62 45.50 -25.60
N SER A 605 -3.64 45.97 -26.37
CA SER A 605 -2.59 46.84 -25.83
C SER A 605 -3.22 48.09 -25.20
N GLY A 606 -2.82 48.42 -23.98
CA GLY A 606 -3.41 49.54 -23.25
C GLY A 606 -3.03 49.57 -21.78
N GLU A 607 -3.54 50.58 -21.08
CA GLU A 607 -3.40 50.74 -19.63
C GLU A 607 -4.62 50.11 -18.93
N TYR A 608 -4.36 49.32 -17.89
CA TYR A 608 -5.39 48.63 -17.11
C TYR A 608 -5.13 48.81 -15.62
N GLU A 609 -6.20 48.91 -14.83
CA GLU A 609 -6.09 48.92 -13.36
C GLU A 609 -6.10 47.51 -12.82
N LEU A 610 -5.14 47.18 -11.95
CA LEU A 610 -5.15 45.95 -11.18
C LEU A 610 -6.02 46.14 -9.93
N ARG A 611 -7.20 45.53 -9.92
CA ARG A 611 -8.15 45.62 -8.81
C ARG A 611 -8.18 44.36 -7.96
N VAL A 612 -8.17 44.50 -6.64
CA VAL A 612 -8.18 43.37 -5.70
C VAL A 612 -9.22 43.58 -4.60
N GLY A 613 -9.80 42.50 -4.12
CA GLY A 613 -10.65 42.49 -2.94
C GLY A 613 -10.96 41.07 -2.49
N MET A 614 -11.81 40.94 -1.48
CA MET A 614 -12.30 39.64 -1.01
C MET A 614 -13.81 39.54 -1.18
N PHE A 615 -14.30 38.32 -1.34
CA PHE A 615 -15.71 38.03 -1.47
C PHE A 615 -16.08 36.69 -0.82
N ASP A 616 -17.34 36.57 -0.43
CA ASP A 616 -17.93 35.30 -0.03
C ASP A 616 -18.18 34.44 -1.28
N PRO A 617 -17.52 33.27 -1.44
CA PRO A 617 -17.71 32.42 -2.61
C PRO A 617 -19.10 31.78 -2.70
N ILE A 618 -19.88 31.77 -1.62
CA ILE A 618 -21.24 31.20 -1.60
C ILE A 618 -22.26 32.23 -2.09
N SER A 619 -22.27 33.43 -1.51
CA SER A 619 -23.24 34.48 -1.87
C SER A 619 -22.78 35.38 -3.02
N GLY A 620 -21.48 35.42 -3.32
CA GLY A 620 -20.87 36.38 -4.25
C GLY A 620 -20.71 37.79 -3.67
N ALA A 621 -21.09 38.01 -2.40
CA ALA A 621 -21.01 39.32 -1.77
C ALA A 621 -19.54 39.73 -1.55
N ARG A 622 -19.18 40.93 -2.02
CA ARG A 622 -17.86 41.51 -1.79
C ARG A 622 -17.76 42.09 -0.39
N LEU A 623 -16.56 42.01 0.20
CA LEU A 623 -16.31 42.55 1.52
C LEU A 623 -16.03 44.05 1.44
N PRO A 624 -16.54 44.83 2.42
CA PRO A 624 -16.23 46.25 2.51
C PRO A 624 -14.75 46.45 2.83
N ILE A 625 -14.18 47.51 2.27
CA ILE A 625 -12.80 47.91 2.49
C ILE A 625 -12.83 49.24 3.22
N SER A 626 -12.05 49.35 4.29
CA SER A 626 -12.04 50.53 5.15
C SER A 626 -10.63 50.96 5.54
N ARG A 627 -10.48 52.26 5.80
CA ARG A 627 -9.26 52.86 6.36
C ARG A 627 -9.70 53.78 7.49
N ASP A 628 -9.11 53.62 8.67
CA ASP A 628 -9.41 54.42 9.86
C ASP A 628 -10.93 54.51 10.17
N GLY A 629 -11.66 53.41 9.91
CA GLY A 629 -13.11 53.31 10.13
C GLY A 629 -14.00 53.88 9.01
N GLN A 630 -13.42 54.53 7.99
CA GLN A 630 -14.17 55.00 6.82
C GLN A 630 -14.20 53.92 5.73
N VAL A 631 -15.40 53.56 5.26
CA VAL A 631 -15.58 52.63 4.12
C VAL A 631 -15.21 53.32 2.81
N LEU A 632 -14.30 52.71 2.06
CA LEU A 632 -13.76 53.19 0.79
C LEU A 632 -14.43 52.55 -0.44
N GLY A 633 -15.01 51.35 -0.28
CA GLY A 633 -15.62 50.59 -1.37
C GLY A 633 -15.57 49.08 -1.10
N ASP A 634 -15.63 48.28 -2.16
CA ASP A 634 -15.56 46.81 -2.10
C ASP A 634 -14.41 46.20 -2.94
N PHE A 635 -13.55 47.06 -3.49
CA PHE A 635 -12.31 46.72 -4.18
C PHE A 635 -11.25 47.81 -3.98
N LEU A 636 -10.00 47.45 -4.20
CA LEU A 636 -8.84 48.35 -4.18
C LEU A 636 -8.21 48.38 -5.57
N SER A 637 -7.90 49.57 -6.07
CA SER A 637 -7.00 49.73 -7.22
C SER A 637 -5.57 49.73 -6.70
N LEU A 638 -4.81 48.68 -6.99
CA LEU A 638 -3.43 48.53 -6.50
C LEU A 638 -2.46 49.32 -7.37
N ASN A 639 -2.49 49.12 -8.68
CA ASN A 639 -1.61 49.82 -9.61
C ASN A 639 -2.19 49.87 -11.03
N ARG A 640 -1.66 50.76 -11.86
CA ARG A 640 -1.90 50.75 -13.31
C ARG A 640 -0.80 49.96 -14.01
N LEU A 641 -1.20 49.07 -14.91
CA LEU A 641 -0.33 48.17 -15.66
C LEU A 641 -0.52 48.40 -17.15
N ARG A 642 0.58 48.39 -17.90
CA ARG A 642 0.55 48.47 -19.35
C ARG A 642 0.62 47.07 -19.95
N ILE A 643 -0.39 46.69 -20.73
CA ILE A 643 -0.36 45.48 -21.55
C ILE A 643 0.10 45.86 -22.96
N ILE A 644 1.04 45.09 -23.50
CA ILE A 644 1.50 45.21 -24.88
C ILE A 644 1.22 43.90 -25.63
N ALA A 645 0.87 44.02 -26.91
CA ALA A 645 0.85 42.87 -27.80
C ALA A 645 2.28 42.32 -27.92
N ASN A 646 2.41 40.99 -27.88
CA ASN A 646 3.67 40.32 -28.15
C ASN A 646 4.10 40.45 -29.61
#